data_AF-A0A1S4AF51-F1
#
_entry.id   AF-A0A1S4AF51-F1
#
_cell.length_a   1.000
_cell.length_b   1.000
_cell.length_c   1.000
_cell.angle_alpha   90.00
_cell.angle_beta   90.00
_cell.angle_gamma   90.00
#
_symmetry.space_group_name_H-M   'P 1'
#
loop_
_entity.id
_entity.type
_entity.pdbx_description
1 polymer ?
#
loop_
_entity_poly.entity_id
_entity_poly.type
_entity_poly.pdbx_seq_one_letter_code
_entity_poly.pdbx_strand_id
1 'polypeptide(L)'
;MFAFTSLGVTNDKDLARRYHGIYTFRVQGQMYHFIPDLLPSDKKAKNLQLYFYDNENELANRMAYSVNINESIVRRLMNVLSVNPYSIFLKYFANVPKLSDSYIALKCDSCLDQRTYNLPTATEIAGIWVQDNPADIVSTPHIRIYTHSNKTQSVNYYYGCYDPLQYPLLFPYGQNGWHCGIKKITRRNQRYCEHEELPSVKNMCSIDGFLDMEDQVMKKGKRKRETVSCREYYCYKFQIRENEKNEVLHCGRLFQQFIVDVFIKLETQRLDFYFFNQDLFRIDILQGIIDFLRLGETEASKIGKKIFLPVTFTGGPRDMHRRYMDAIALVQRFGKPDLFITMTCNPSWPEIKQHLLSTDETQNRPDLISRVFKAKVEELKKDILKRKIFGKVAAFMYTIEFQKRGLPHAHFLIILEDEYKLLTPESYDKFVCAELPDPNTEKHLHSHVLQHMMHGPCGDLNPTNSCMGKKGLCKFNYPKDFAEQTSKGKNSYPIYKRRNTGKLVHIREQYLDNSWVVPYSPYLLCKFDCHINVEVCSDIKVMKYIYKYICKGHDKIAFSVHGNEEIDEIKEYRSARWITPPEAAWRLFGFLISEMTPSVYHLQLHLEGQQFVSFRSTESVNRILNNPMIRKTMLTEFFAMNSTNEHAKDMQLLYKEFPEYFVWSPGYKMWTRRQKCNVIGRVVTCHPTEGERYYLRLLLMNVRGPKSYEDLRTVNGVPCSTFREAAEKRGLLYCNNSIIECMLEVVSYQMSYSLRRLFATLLVYCNPVNPKELWEMFEDSMSEDFRLFPNITSQSVRHNVLSHINDILHSMGHDINEYKFVLENIRASVTAKDAKDVHFERNIIVSEEDLLLPRRLNAEQLRSYNIIIDRISSKQSGAFFIDGPGGTGKTFLYRALLATIRSKGFIALATATSGVAASVLPEGRTVHSRFKMPIDIDDNFCCNFSKQSSLATLIRDAKLIVWDEASMAKKNMIEALDALLRDIMDVNRLFRGKVVVFGGDFRQTLPVVRNGIKEDFIQESLLYSNIWNEFEKLHLSENMRARTDPSFCEYLLRIGNGKEATNCENKIEIPNSFVIPFTTEEESLDALFNITYPDLHAFSPDSSLFTSRVILTARNDFVNEINNMLITKFPERATTFVAIDETIELNDQSQFEDFLHSLDPPDLPPYK
;
A
#
# COMPACT_ATOMS: atom_id res chain seq x y z
N MET A 1 -17.79 -11.43 32.77
CA MET A 1 -18.37 -11.81 34.09
C MET A 1 -19.80 -12.33 33.96
N PHE A 2 -20.78 -11.55 33.45
CA PHE A 2 -22.18 -12.00 33.36
C PHE A 2 -22.61 -12.61 32.02
N ALA A 3 -21.84 -12.45 30.94
CA ALA A 3 -22.16 -13.00 29.63
C ALA A 3 -22.28 -14.53 29.63
N PHE A 4 -23.29 -15.07 28.93
CA PHE A 4 -23.48 -16.51 28.74
C PHE A 4 -22.54 -17.08 27.67
N THR A 5 -22.11 -16.24 26.74
CA THR A 5 -21.12 -16.56 25.69
C THR A 5 -19.75 -15.96 26.00
N SER A 6 -18.70 -16.57 25.45
CA SER A 6 -17.37 -15.96 25.40
C SER A 6 -17.26 -15.10 24.14
N LEU A 7 -16.55 -13.98 24.25
CA LEU A 7 -16.29 -13.09 23.13
C LEU A 7 -14.94 -13.47 22.49
N GLY A 8 -14.99 -14.02 21.28
CA GLY A 8 -13.82 -14.28 20.46
C GLY A 8 -13.38 -13.01 19.75
N VAL A 9 -12.35 -12.36 20.28
CA VAL A 9 -11.85 -11.09 19.74
C VAL A 9 -10.37 -10.85 20.05
N THR A 10 -9.64 -10.25 19.10
CA THR A 10 -8.29 -9.73 19.31
C THR A 10 -8.38 -8.27 19.73
N ASN A 11 -8.13 -7.99 21.02
CA ASN A 11 -8.19 -6.64 21.59
C ASN A 11 -6.81 -6.06 21.86
N ASP A 12 -6.64 -4.76 21.64
CA ASP A 12 -5.44 -4.01 22.01
C ASP A 12 -5.35 -3.87 23.55
N LYS A 13 -4.42 -4.60 24.17
CA LYS A 13 -4.30 -4.67 25.64
C LYS A 13 -3.73 -3.38 26.25
N ASP A 14 -2.99 -2.58 25.50
CA ASP A 14 -2.33 -1.37 26.03
C ASP A 14 -3.32 -0.21 26.14
N LEU A 15 -4.15 -0.01 25.10
CA LEU A 15 -5.25 0.97 25.12
C LEU A 15 -6.38 0.56 26.08
N ALA A 16 -6.62 -0.74 26.26
CA ALA A 16 -7.64 -1.26 27.17
C ALA A 16 -7.27 -1.13 28.66
N ARG A 17 -5.99 -0.88 28.99
CA ARG A 17 -5.50 -0.78 30.39
C ARG A 17 -5.38 0.66 30.91
N ARG A 18 -5.53 1.67 30.05
CA ARG A 18 -5.48 3.12 30.41
C ARG A 18 -4.16 3.55 31.08
N TYR A 19 -3.00 3.03 30.62
CA TYR A 19 -1.70 3.47 31.13
C TYR A 19 -1.39 4.94 30.79
N HIS A 20 -1.73 5.38 29.57
CA HIS A 20 -1.65 6.79 29.13
C HIS A 20 -2.83 7.13 28.20
N GLY A 21 -3.60 8.19 28.49
CA GLY A 21 -4.69 8.69 27.63
C GLY A 21 -6.11 8.16 27.95
N ILE A 22 -7.02 8.27 26.97
CA ILE A 22 -8.45 7.93 27.11
C ILE A 22 -8.67 6.42 26.87
N TYR A 23 -9.46 5.76 27.73
CA TYR A 23 -9.86 4.37 27.51
C TYR A 23 -10.70 4.22 26.23
N THR A 24 -10.29 3.32 25.35
CA THR A 24 -10.97 3.02 24.08
C THR A 24 -11.05 1.51 23.86
N PHE A 25 -12.25 0.95 23.70
CA PHE A 25 -12.43 -0.45 23.32
C PHE A 25 -12.11 -0.65 21.83
N ARG A 26 -10.90 -1.13 21.53
CA ARG A 26 -10.38 -1.26 20.17
C ARG A 26 -10.19 -2.72 19.80
N VAL A 27 -10.75 -3.10 18.65
CA VAL A 27 -10.86 -4.50 18.20
C VAL A 27 -10.18 -4.69 16.85
N GLN A 28 -9.43 -5.77 16.68
CA GLN A 28 -8.91 -6.22 15.39
C GLN A 28 -9.75 -7.38 14.85
N GLY A 29 -10.11 -7.29 13.57
CA GLY A 29 -10.66 -8.41 12.83
C GLY A 29 -12.17 -8.62 13.00
N GLN A 30 -12.58 -9.88 13.13
CA GLN A 30 -13.97 -10.27 13.36
C GLN A 30 -14.23 -10.53 14.84
N MET A 31 -15.46 -10.28 15.28
CA MET A 31 -15.95 -10.67 16.60
C MET A 31 -16.92 -11.83 16.47
N TYR A 32 -16.79 -12.79 17.38
CA TYR A 32 -17.62 -13.98 17.45
C TYR A 32 -18.11 -14.20 18.86
N HIS A 33 -19.34 -14.68 19.00
CA HIS A 33 -19.89 -15.16 20.27
C HIS A 33 -19.81 -16.68 20.28
N PHE A 34 -19.00 -17.23 21.17
CA PHE A 34 -18.84 -18.67 21.31
C PHE A 34 -19.54 -19.17 22.56
N ILE A 35 -20.17 -20.32 22.42
CA ILE A 35 -20.73 -21.09 23.52
C ILE A 35 -19.71 -22.20 23.83
N PRO A 36 -19.08 -22.18 25.02
CA PRO A 36 -18.21 -23.27 25.46
C PRO A 36 -19.01 -24.56 25.73
N ASP A 37 -18.31 -25.70 25.80
CA ASP A 37 -18.88 -26.98 26.22
C ASP A 37 -19.55 -26.88 27.60
N LEU A 38 -20.52 -27.76 27.86
CA LEU A 38 -21.29 -27.71 29.10
C LEU A 38 -20.43 -27.96 30.35
N LEU A 39 -19.38 -28.79 30.23
CA LEU A 39 -18.49 -29.10 31.33
C LEU A 39 -17.14 -28.38 31.15
N PRO A 40 -16.56 -27.77 32.21
CA PRO A 40 -15.27 -27.11 32.13
C PRO A 40 -14.13 -28.14 32.00
N SER A 41 -13.22 -27.92 31.04
CA SER A 41 -12.02 -28.75 30.85
C SER A 41 -11.02 -28.64 32.02
N ASP A 42 -10.91 -27.44 32.62
CA ASP A 42 -9.83 -27.10 33.56
C ASP A 42 -10.34 -26.84 35.00
N LYS A 43 -11.49 -27.40 35.39
CA LYS A 43 -12.17 -27.20 36.69
C LYS A 43 -12.55 -25.74 37.05
N LYS A 44 -12.34 -24.75 36.17
CA LYS A 44 -12.77 -23.35 36.36
C LYS A 44 -13.94 -23.01 35.43
N ALA A 45 -15.14 -22.88 35.99
CA ALA A 45 -16.34 -22.52 35.23
C ALA A 45 -16.26 -21.10 34.65
N LYS A 46 -16.69 -20.91 33.40
CA LYS A 46 -16.76 -19.60 32.71
C LYS A 46 -18.08 -19.45 31.95
N ASN A 47 -18.54 -18.20 31.80
CA ASN A 47 -19.71 -17.85 30.99
C ASN A 47 -20.97 -18.65 31.38
N LEU A 48 -21.62 -19.35 30.44
CA LEU A 48 -22.82 -20.17 30.73
C LEU A 48 -22.60 -21.20 31.85
N GLN A 49 -21.40 -21.73 32.02
CA GLN A 49 -21.09 -22.75 33.03
C GLN A 49 -21.31 -22.22 34.45
N LEU A 50 -21.16 -20.91 34.67
CA LEU A 50 -21.38 -20.26 35.97
C LEU A 50 -22.84 -20.34 36.45
N TYR A 51 -23.77 -20.63 35.54
CA TYR A 51 -25.18 -20.68 35.85
C TYR A 51 -25.66 -22.07 36.27
N PHE A 52 -24.90 -23.16 36.01
CA PHE A 52 -25.35 -24.52 36.33
C PHE A 52 -24.28 -25.48 36.86
N TYR A 53 -22.99 -25.25 36.59
CA TYR A 53 -21.93 -26.15 37.04
C TYR A 53 -21.62 -26.02 38.54
N ASP A 54 -21.72 -24.80 39.08
CA ASP A 54 -21.48 -24.49 40.50
C ASP A 54 -22.34 -23.30 40.94
N ASN A 55 -23.65 -23.55 41.04
CA ASN A 55 -24.66 -22.53 41.36
C ASN A 55 -24.54 -22.07 42.84
N GLU A 56 -24.14 -22.96 43.75
CA GLU A 56 -24.00 -22.65 45.18
C GLU A 56 -22.87 -21.64 45.45
N ASN A 57 -21.78 -21.69 44.67
CA ASN A 57 -20.67 -20.75 44.80
C ASN A 57 -20.64 -19.69 43.67
N GLU A 58 -21.75 -19.43 42.98
CA GLU A 58 -21.82 -18.48 41.85
C GLU A 58 -21.22 -17.11 42.22
N LEU A 59 -21.55 -16.59 43.40
CA LEU A 59 -21.02 -15.33 43.88
C LEU A 59 -19.49 -15.38 44.08
N ALA A 60 -18.98 -16.41 44.76
CA ALA A 60 -17.55 -16.58 44.98
C ALA A 60 -16.78 -16.69 43.64
N ASN A 61 -17.33 -17.47 42.71
CA ASN A 61 -16.78 -17.64 41.36
C ASN A 61 -16.75 -16.32 40.56
N ARG A 62 -17.78 -15.46 40.71
CA ARG A 62 -17.80 -14.12 40.09
C ARG A 62 -16.84 -13.15 40.77
N MET A 63 -16.70 -13.21 42.10
CA MET A 63 -15.78 -12.37 42.87
C MET A 63 -14.31 -12.71 42.59
N ALA A 64 -14.01 -13.96 42.26
CA ALA A 64 -12.66 -14.41 41.88
C ALA A 64 -12.10 -13.75 40.60
N TYR A 65 -12.92 -12.99 39.85
CA TYR A 65 -12.49 -12.34 38.60
C TYR A 65 -11.56 -11.14 38.83
N SER A 66 -11.70 -10.40 39.94
CA SER A 66 -10.83 -9.29 40.32
C SER A 66 -11.05 -8.87 41.78
N VAL A 67 -9.95 -8.52 42.46
CA VAL A 67 -9.96 -8.00 43.84
C VAL A 67 -10.66 -6.64 44.00
N ASN A 68 -10.88 -5.90 42.91
CA ASN A 68 -11.49 -4.56 42.93
C ASN A 68 -13.03 -4.58 42.74
N ILE A 69 -13.67 -5.75 42.82
CA ILE A 69 -15.11 -5.91 42.60
C ILE A 69 -15.85 -5.75 43.92
N ASN A 70 -16.95 -4.97 43.92
CA ASN A 70 -17.82 -4.82 45.09
C ASN A 70 -18.90 -5.91 45.12
N GLU A 71 -18.90 -6.71 46.18
CA GLU A 71 -19.83 -7.84 46.35
C GLU A 71 -21.31 -7.40 46.34
N SER A 72 -21.64 -6.27 46.97
CA SER A 72 -23.02 -5.74 47.01
C SER A 72 -23.56 -5.44 45.61
N ILE A 73 -22.71 -4.88 44.73
CA ILE A 73 -23.08 -4.60 43.34
C ILE A 73 -23.28 -5.90 42.56
N VAL A 74 -22.40 -6.88 42.73
CA VAL A 74 -22.52 -8.19 42.08
C VAL A 74 -23.82 -8.88 42.48
N ARG A 75 -24.17 -8.90 43.77
CA ARG A 75 -25.44 -9.45 44.25
C ARG A 75 -26.66 -8.75 43.64
N ARG A 76 -26.64 -7.42 43.53
CA ARG A 76 -27.71 -6.66 42.85
C ARG A 76 -27.85 -7.05 41.39
N LEU A 77 -26.74 -7.17 40.65
CA LEU A 77 -26.75 -7.57 39.24
C LEU A 77 -27.21 -9.03 39.06
N MET A 78 -26.84 -9.94 39.97
CA MET A 78 -27.36 -11.30 40.00
C MET A 78 -28.88 -11.31 40.22
N ASN A 79 -29.39 -10.47 41.12
CA ASN A 79 -30.83 -10.32 41.34
C ASN A 79 -31.54 -9.77 40.08
N VAL A 80 -30.94 -8.82 39.37
CA VAL A 80 -31.49 -8.33 38.08
C VAL A 80 -31.61 -9.47 37.06
N LEU A 81 -30.62 -10.37 37.00
CA LEU A 81 -30.64 -11.51 36.10
C LEU A 81 -31.46 -12.71 36.61
N SER A 82 -31.97 -12.66 37.85
CA SER A 82 -32.78 -13.77 38.39
C SER A 82 -34.09 -13.98 37.65
N VAL A 83 -34.62 -12.92 37.01
CA VAL A 83 -35.81 -12.95 36.15
C VAL A 83 -35.48 -13.16 34.67
N ASN A 84 -34.19 -13.24 34.31
CA ASN A 84 -33.77 -13.46 32.94
C ASN A 84 -34.09 -14.91 32.53
N PRO A 85 -34.83 -15.14 31.43
CA PRO A 85 -35.31 -16.48 31.12
C PRO A 85 -34.18 -17.43 30.68
N TYR A 86 -33.10 -16.92 30.06
CA TYR A 86 -31.88 -17.72 29.82
C TYR A 86 -31.19 -18.09 31.14
N SER A 87 -31.11 -17.18 32.11
CA SER A 87 -30.53 -17.46 33.43
C SER A 87 -31.35 -18.48 34.22
N ILE A 88 -32.69 -18.33 34.24
CA ILE A 88 -33.60 -19.27 34.92
C ILE A 88 -33.45 -20.67 34.33
N PHE A 89 -33.53 -20.75 33.01
CA PHE A 89 -33.38 -22.00 32.28
C PHE A 89 -32.02 -22.64 32.54
N LEU A 90 -30.94 -21.88 32.44
CA LEU A 90 -29.61 -22.40 32.69
C LEU A 90 -29.48 -22.91 34.14
N LYS A 91 -29.96 -22.16 35.13
CA LYS A 91 -29.94 -22.56 36.55
C LYS A 91 -30.76 -23.80 36.85
N TYR A 92 -31.86 -24.03 36.12
CA TYR A 92 -32.65 -25.25 36.25
C TYR A 92 -31.84 -26.51 35.91
N PHE A 93 -30.85 -26.43 35.01
CA PHE A 93 -30.04 -27.58 34.61
C PHE A 93 -29.14 -28.15 35.70
N ALA A 94 -28.83 -27.38 36.74
CA ALA A 94 -28.06 -27.90 37.87
C ALA A 94 -28.71 -29.17 38.49
N ASN A 95 -30.02 -29.34 38.29
CA ASN A 95 -30.82 -30.41 38.88
C ASN A 95 -31.14 -31.58 37.92
N VAL A 96 -30.62 -31.58 36.68
CA VAL A 96 -30.93 -32.63 35.68
C VAL A 96 -29.93 -33.79 35.79
N PRO A 97 -30.38 -35.03 36.04
CA PRO A 97 -29.50 -36.21 36.11
C PRO A 97 -29.02 -36.65 34.72
N LYS A 98 -27.75 -37.11 34.63
CA LYS A 98 -27.09 -37.65 33.40
C LYS A 98 -26.96 -36.67 32.22
N LEU A 99 -26.38 -35.50 32.48
CA LEU A 99 -26.02 -34.54 31.43
C LEU A 99 -25.09 -35.14 30.36
N SER A 100 -24.24 -36.13 30.69
CA SER A 100 -23.23 -36.74 29.80
C SER A 100 -23.77 -37.20 28.45
N ASP A 101 -25.01 -37.70 28.42
CA ASP A 101 -25.61 -38.38 27.26
C ASP A 101 -26.61 -37.47 26.51
N SER A 102 -26.65 -36.18 26.87
CA SER A 102 -27.63 -35.21 26.38
C SER A 102 -26.97 -33.98 25.75
N TYR A 103 -27.71 -33.26 24.90
CA TYR A 103 -27.33 -31.94 24.41
C TYR A 103 -28.42 -30.90 24.68
N ILE A 104 -28.02 -29.63 24.85
CA ILE A 104 -28.95 -28.50 24.97
C ILE A 104 -29.22 -27.96 23.57
N ALA A 105 -30.49 -27.85 23.20
CA ALA A 105 -30.92 -27.24 21.95
C ALA A 105 -31.50 -25.85 22.24
N LEU A 106 -30.89 -24.76 21.74
CA LEU A 106 -31.49 -23.42 21.81
C LEU A 106 -32.35 -23.16 20.56
N LYS A 107 -33.60 -22.75 20.78
CA LYS A 107 -34.51 -22.34 19.71
C LYS A 107 -34.42 -20.82 19.55
N CYS A 108 -33.94 -20.37 18.39
CA CYS A 108 -33.77 -18.94 18.08
C CYS A 108 -34.95 -18.35 17.31
N ASP A 109 -36.09 -19.05 17.29
CA ASP A 109 -37.25 -18.67 16.50
C ASP A 109 -37.99 -17.49 17.14
N SER A 110 -38.48 -16.58 16.30
CA SER A 110 -39.09 -15.31 16.72
C SER A 110 -40.57 -15.23 16.35
N CYS A 111 -41.27 -16.37 16.18
CA CYS A 111 -42.65 -16.51 15.68
C CYS A 111 -43.71 -15.60 16.30
N LEU A 112 -43.43 -14.93 17.42
CA LEU A 112 -44.36 -14.07 18.14
C LEU A 112 -44.12 -12.58 17.84
N ASP A 113 -45.21 -11.81 17.80
CA ASP A 113 -45.16 -10.36 17.59
C ASP A 113 -44.35 -9.67 18.69
N GLN A 114 -43.18 -9.13 18.34
CA GLN A 114 -42.29 -8.42 19.27
C GLN A 114 -42.84 -7.08 19.80
N ARG A 115 -44.01 -6.67 19.33
CA ARG A 115 -44.70 -5.45 19.78
C ARG A 115 -45.61 -5.68 20.99
N THR A 116 -45.92 -6.93 21.31
CA THR A 116 -46.53 -7.33 22.58
C THR A 116 -45.41 -7.71 23.55
N TYR A 117 -45.50 -7.29 24.83
CA TYR A 117 -44.53 -7.60 25.89
C TYR A 117 -44.58 -9.09 26.27
N ASN A 118 -44.26 -9.97 25.31
CA ASN A 118 -44.21 -11.41 25.55
C ASN A 118 -42.76 -11.73 25.92
N LEU A 119 -42.52 -11.93 27.21
CA LEU A 119 -41.27 -12.53 27.67
C LEU A 119 -41.24 -13.97 27.19
N PRO A 120 -40.15 -14.43 26.54
CA PRO A 120 -40.03 -15.84 26.20
C PRO A 120 -40.04 -16.66 27.49
N THR A 121 -40.94 -17.63 27.56
CA THR A 121 -40.99 -18.60 28.67
C THR A 121 -39.75 -19.51 28.58
N ALA A 122 -39.25 -19.99 29.72
CA ALA A 122 -38.04 -20.82 29.75
C ALA A 122 -38.14 -22.06 28.84
N THR A 123 -39.36 -22.58 28.62
CA THR A 123 -39.68 -23.69 27.70
C THR A 123 -39.55 -23.35 26.22
N GLU A 124 -39.69 -22.07 25.84
CA GLU A 124 -39.60 -21.62 24.44
C GLU A 124 -38.16 -21.39 23.97
N ILE A 125 -37.24 -21.15 24.92
CA ILE A 125 -35.86 -20.77 24.64
C ILE A 125 -35.00 -21.98 24.29
N ALA A 126 -35.23 -23.14 24.92
CA ALA A 126 -34.38 -24.31 24.76
C ALA A 126 -34.94 -25.63 25.35
N GLY A 127 -34.47 -26.78 24.85
CA GLY A 127 -34.86 -28.13 25.31
C GLY A 127 -33.70 -29.14 25.37
N ILE A 128 -33.89 -30.24 26.11
CA ILE A 128 -32.92 -31.34 26.29
C ILE A 128 -33.25 -32.49 25.34
N TRP A 129 -32.23 -33.03 24.67
CA TRP A 129 -32.38 -34.15 23.76
C TRP A 129 -31.35 -35.25 24.05
N VAL A 130 -31.79 -36.50 24.02
CA VAL A 130 -30.95 -37.71 24.14
C VAL A 130 -30.47 -38.10 22.74
N GLN A 131 -29.26 -38.68 22.65
CA GLN A 131 -28.53 -38.87 21.39
C GLN A 131 -29.19 -39.83 20.36
N ASP A 132 -30.31 -40.51 20.68
CA ASP A 132 -30.81 -41.68 19.92
C ASP A 132 -32.31 -41.71 19.53
N ASN A 133 -32.96 -40.58 19.22
CA ASN A 133 -34.33 -40.64 18.63
C ASN A 133 -34.40 -40.03 17.21
N PRO A 134 -34.41 -40.84 16.14
CA PRO A 134 -34.56 -40.39 14.76
C PRO A 134 -35.99 -39.98 14.37
N ALA A 135 -36.97 -40.10 15.26
CA ALA A 135 -38.40 -40.01 14.93
C ALA A 135 -38.99 -38.58 14.99
N ASP A 136 -38.33 -37.60 15.60
CA ASP A 136 -38.85 -36.23 15.69
C ASP A 136 -38.24 -35.31 14.62
N ILE A 137 -38.69 -35.49 13.36
CA ILE A 137 -38.47 -34.50 12.29
C ILE A 137 -39.48 -33.35 12.47
N VAL A 138 -39.39 -32.63 13.58
CA VAL A 138 -40.11 -31.36 13.77
C VAL A 138 -39.13 -30.32 14.27
N SER A 139 -38.71 -29.43 13.36
CA SER A 139 -37.86 -28.25 13.60
C SER A 139 -36.48 -28.56 14.22
N THR A 140 -35.47 -28.81 13.38
CA THR A 140 -34.06 -28.81 13.81
C THR A 140 -33.72 -27.54 14.61
N PRO A 141 -33.17 -27.63 15.84
CA PRO A 141 -32.84 -26.45 16.64
C PRO A 141 -31.70 -25.64 16.01
N HIS A 142 -31.72 -24.32 16.25
CA HIS A 142 -30.82 -23.36 15.61
C HIS A 142 -29.38 -23.39 16.18
N ILE A 143 -29.24 -23.73 17.46
CA ILE A 143 -27.96 -23.91 18.16
C ILE A 143 -28.07 -25.19 19.00
N ARG A 144 -27.04 -26.05 18.97
CA ARG A 144 -26.93 -27.22 19.86
C ARG A 144 -25.82 -26.94 20.87
N ILE A 145 -25.71 -27.64 21.99
CA ILE A 145 -24.58 -27.48 22.93
C ILE A 145 -24.33 -28.85 23.53
N TYR A 146 -23.15 -29.41 23.26
CA TYR A 146 -22.80 -30.76 23.68
C TYR A 146 -22.01 -30.73 25.00
N THR A 147 -22.01 -31.86 25.71
CA THR A 147 -21.22 -32.05 26.93
C THR A 147 -19.72 -32.07 26.67
N HIS A 148 -19.31 -32.83 25.67
CA HIS A 148 -17.94 -32.91 25.17
C HIS A 148 -17.98 -32.95 23.65
N SER A 149 -17.87 -31.79 23.02
CA SER A 149 -17.54 -31.73 21.61
C SER A 149 -16.24 -30.96 21.52
N ASN A 150 -15.19 -31.55 20.96
CA ASN A 150 -13.95 -30.82 20.66
C ASN A 150 -14.16 -29.72 19.58
N LYS A 151 -15.36 -29.12 19.50
CA LYS A 151 -15.86 -28.13 18.54
C LYS A 151 -16.55 -27.01 19.32
N THR A 152 -16.10 -25.77 19.17
CA THR A 152 -16.78 -24.59 19.70
C THR A 152 -18.02 -24.25 18.88
N GLN A 153 -19.14 -23.97 19.56
CA GLN A 153 -20.39 -23.57 18.90
C GLN A 153 -20.44 -22.04 18.76
N SER A 154 -20.70 -21.53 17.56
CA SER A 154 -20.81 -20.10 17.30
C SER A 154 -22.27 -19.65 17.27
N VAL A 155 -22.56 -18.50 17.87
CA VAL A 155 -23.87 -17.86 17.77
C VAL A 155 -23.86 -16.96 16.53
N ASN A 156 -24.72 -17.25 15.56
CA ASN A 156 -24.79 -16.46 14.34
C ASN A 156 -25.39 -15.06 14.62
N TYR A 157 -24.83 -14.03 13.98
CA TYR A 157 -25.21 -12.63 14.21
C TYR A 157 -26.67 -12.32 13.85
N TYR A 158 -27.30 -13.13 13.00
CA TYR A 158 -28.70 -12.97 12.58
C TYR A 158 -29.71 -13.66 13.51
N TYR A 159 -29.26 -14.36 14.56
CA TYR A 159 -30.13 -14.92 15.59
C TYR A 159 -30.59 -13.85 16.58
N GLY A 160 -31.88 -13.86 16.94
CA GLY A 160 -32.44 -12.94 17.94
C GLY A 160 -31.77 -13.04 19.30
N CYS A 161 -31.26 -14.23 19.66
CA CYS A 161 -30.56 -14.45 20.91
C CYS A 161 -29.09 -13.96 20.91
N TYR A 162 -28.55 -13.47 19.79
CA TYR A 162 -27.14 -13.07 19.68
C TYR A 162 -26.76 -11.98 20.69
N ASP A 163 -27.56 -10.92 20.79
CA ASP A 163 -27.33 -9.81 21.72
C ASP A 163 -27.58 -10.21 23.19
N PRO A 164 -28.73 -10.82 23.58
CA PRO A 164 -29.00 -11.14 24.99
C PRO A 164 -28.08 -12.22 25.57
N LEU A 165 -27.52 -13.13 24.75
CA LEU A 165 -26.56 -14.11 25.24
C LEU A 165 -25.22 -13.48 25.65
N GLN A 166 -24.75 -12.48 24.90
CA GLN A 166 -23.48 -11.81 25.17
C GLN A 166 -23.62 -10.62 26.13
N TYR A 167 -24.72 -9.88 26.05
CA TYR A 167 -24.97 -8.65 26.81
C TYR A 167 -26.21 -8.77 27.73
N PRO A 168 -26.28 -9.77 28.62
CA PRO A 168 -27.49 -10.03 29.41
C PRO A 168 -27.90 -8.85 30.30
N LEU A 169 -26.97 -7.99 30.71
CA LEU A 169 -27.28 -6.77 31.47
C LEU A 169 -27.94 -5.67 30.63
N LEU A 170 -27.73 -5.66 29.30
CA LEU A 170 -28.44 -4.77 28.38
C LEU A 170 -29.81 -5.34 27.96
N PHE A 171 -30.00 -6.65 28.16
CA PHE A 171 -31.21 -7.39 27.85
C PHE A 171 -31.67 -8.21 29.08
N PRO A 172 -31.95 -7.54 30.23
CA PRO A 172 -32.15 -8.22 31.51
C PRO A 172 -33.33 -9.20 31.50
N TYR A 173 -34.34 -8.98 30.65
CA TYR A 173 -35.48 -9.88 30.51
C TYR A 173 -35.34 -10.89 29.37
N GLY A 174 -34.15 -11.02 28.76
CA GLY A 174 -33.91 -11.96 27.66
C GLY A 174 -34.62 -11.59 26.35
N GLN A 175 -35.09 -10.34 26.22
CA GLN A 175 -35.64 -9.82 24.98
C GLN A 175 -34.70 -10.03 23.79
N ASN A 176 -35.25 -10.32 22.61
CA ASN A 176 -34.44 -10.54 21.41
C ASN A 176 -33.72 -9.26 20.98
N GLY A 177 -32.50 -9.45 20.47
CA GLY A 177 -31.75 -8.49 19.66
C GLY A 177 -32.31 -8.37 18.24
N TRP A 178 -31.57 -7.70 17.35
CA TRP A 178 -31.96 -7.65 15.94
C TRP A 178 -31.88 -9.05 15.29
N HIS A 179 -32.91 -9.40 14.51
CA HIS A 179 -32.95 -10.56 13.63
C HIS A 179 -33.66 -10.22 12.30
N CYS A 180 -33.51 -11.09 11.31
CA CYS A 180 -34.20 -10.97 10.02
C CYS A 180 -35.72 -11.14 10.18
N GLY A 181 -36.51 -10.32 9.49
CA GLY A 181 -37.97 -10.48 9.41
C GLY A 181 -38.83 -9.51 10.24
N ILE A 182 -38.23 -8.63 11.06
CA ILE A 182 -38.97 -7.63 11.86
C ILE A 182 -39.77 -6.70 10.93
N LYS A 183 -41.12 -6.68 11.02
CA LYS A 183 -41.99 -5.88 10.13
C LYS A 183 -42.11 -4.40 10.57
N LYS A 184 -42.22 -3.47 9.61
CA LYS A 184 -42.50 -2.04 9.83
C LYS A 184 -44.00 -1.79 9.91
N ILE A 185 -44.45 -1.00 10.89
CA ILE A 185 -45.86 -0.61 10.99
C ILE A 185 -46.19 0.45 9.93
N THR A 186 -47.05 0.11 8.97
CA THR A 186 -47.77 1.10 8.16
C THR A 186 -49.08 1.47 8.87
N ARG A 187 -49.31 2.76 9.13
CA ARG A 187 -50.49 3.32 9.83
C ARG A 187 -51.88 2.97 9.21
N ARG A 188 -51.99 2.04 8.24
CA ARG A 188 -53.23 1.82 7.47
C ARG A 188 -54.00 0.52 7.73
N ASN A 189 -53.45 -0.54 8.35
CA ASN A 189 -54.23 -1.75 8.61
C ASN A 189 -54.14 -2.19 10.07
N GLN A 190 -55.21 -1.91 10.81
CA GLN A 190 -55.44 -2.27 12.21
C GLN A 190 -56.23 -3.60 12.30
N ARG A 191 -55.90 -4.58 11.45
CA ARG A 191 -56.42 -5.95 11.57
C ARG A 191 -55.25 -6.88 11.83
N TYR A 192 -55.20 -7.43 13.03
CA TYR A 192 -54.30 -8.50 13.42
C TYR A 192 -54.51 -9.68 12.46
N CYS A 193 -53.46 -10.11 11.79
CA CYS A 193 -53.44 -11.36 11.03
C CYS A 193 -52.69 -12.37 11.90
N GLU A 194 -53.44 -13.27 12.51
CA GLU A 194 -52.91 -14.51 13.10
C GLU A 194 -52.34 -15.37 11.96
N HIS A 195 -51.19 -15.99 12.20
CA HIS A 195 -50.49 -16.93 11.31
C HIS A 195 -49.98 -16.37 9.97
N GLU A 196 -48.82 -15.72 9.99
CA GLU A 196 -47.92 -15.71 8.83
C GLU A 196 -46.57 -16.30 9.25
N GLU A 197 -46.23 -17.46 8.68
CA GLU A 197 -44.96 -18.14 8.86
C GLU A 197 -43.78 -17.20 8.53
N LEU A 198 -42.77 -17.20 9.40
CA LEU A 198 -41.50 -16.50 9.17
C LEU A 198 -40.88 -17.01 7.85
N PRO A 199 -40.55 -16.13 6.89
CA PRO A 199 -39.99 -16.58 5.63
C PRO A 199 -38.66 -17.31 5.85
N SER A 200 -38.59 -18.55 5.38
CA SER A 200 -37.37 -19.35 5.34
C SER A 200 -36.22 -18.55 4.71
N VAL A 201 -35.07 -18.53 5.41
CA VAL A 201 -33.82 -17.86 5.01
C VAL A 201 -33.32 -18.34 3.64
N LYS A 202 -33.78 -19.50 3.15
CA LYS A 202 -33.47 -20.00 1.80
C LYS A 202 -34.13 -19.22 0.66
N ASN A 203 -35.19 -18.44 0.90
CA ASN A 203 -35.98 -17.77 -0.14
C ASN A 203 -35.77 -16.23 -0.23
N MET A 204 -34.83 -15.66 0.52
CA MET A 204 -34.57 -14.21 0.46
C MET A 204 -33.74 -13.84 -0.80
N CYS A 205 -34.43 -13.57 -1.90
CA CYS A 205 -33.83 -13.17 -3.17
C CYS A 205 -33.25 -11.73 -3.13
N SER A 206 -31.91 -11.66 -3.05
CA SER A 206 -31.02 -10.55 -3.42
C SER A 206 -30.93 -9.32 -2.47
N ILE A 207 -29.70 -9.07 -2.02
CA ILE A 207 -29.29 -7.91 -1.21
C ILE A 207 -28.90 -6.69 -2.09
N ASP A 208 -28.68 -6.85 -3.40
CA ASP A 208 -28.63 -5.69 -4.32
C ASP A 208 -29.97 -4.95 -4.32
N GLY A 209 -31.07 -5.69 -4.27
CA GLY A 209 -32.39 -5.09 -4.03
C GLY A 209 -32.43 -4.33 -2.71
N PHE A 210 -31.72 -4.79 -1.67
CA PHE A 210 -31.73 -4.18 -0.34
C PHE A 210 -30.88 -2.91 -0.25
N LEU A 211 -29.69 -2.88 -0.86
CA LEU A 211 -28.78 -1.74 -0.87
C LEU A 211 -29.21 -0.68 -1.89
N ASP A 212 -29.71 -1.09 -3.05
CA ASP A 212 -30.38 -0.18 -3.98
C ASP A 212 -31.66 0.38 -3.36
N MET A 213 -32.41 -0.41 -2.58
CA MET A 213 -33.54 0.14 -1.81
C MET A 213 -33.08 1.10 -0.70
N GLU A 214 -32.02 0.82 0.05
CA GLU A 214 -31.54 1.74 1.11
C GLU A 214 -30.99 3.05 0.51
N ASP A 215 -30.19 2.99 -0.57
CA ASP A 215 -29.68 4.16 -1.28
C ASP A 215 -30.82 4.92 -2.03
N GLN A 216 -31.78 4.20 -2.63
CA GLN A 216 -32.97 4.81 -3.25
C GLN A 216 -33.96 5.37 -2.23
N VAL A 217 -34.10 4.82 -1.03
CA VAL A 217 -34.96 5.35 0.05
C VAL A 217 -34.33 6.58 0.70
N MET A 218 -33.00 6.62 0.81
CA MET A 218 -32.26 7.82 1.20
C MET A 218 -32.36 8.94 0.14
N LYS A 219 -32.43 8.57 -1.16
CA LYS A 219 -32.55 9.53 -2.28
C LYS A 219 -33.99 9.90 -2.66
N LYS A 220 -34.98 9.02 -2.41
CA LYS A 220 -36.41 9.23 -2.66
C LYS A 220 -37.17 9.10 -1.35
N GLY A 221 -37.48 10.23 -0.73
CA GLY A 221 -38.54 10.27 0.27
C GLY A 221 -39.81 9.65 -0.31
N LYS A 222 -40.25 8.53 0.29
CA LYS A 222 -41.51 7.78 0.04
C LYS A 222 -41.45 6.58 -0.93
N ARG A 223 -40.76 5.49 -0.57
CA ARG A 223 -41.30 4.10 -0.67
C ARG A 223 -40.86 3.30 0.56
N LYS A 224 -41.80 2.59 1.21
CA LYS A 224 -41.58 1.94 2.51
C LYS A 224 -41.19 0.47 2.29
N ARG A 225 -39.97 0.10 2.70
CA ARG A 225 -39.62 -1.30 2.98
C ARG A 225 -40.52 -1.85 4.08
N GLU A 226 -40.98 -3.09 3.97
CA GLU A 226 -41.90 -3.72 4.94
C GLU A 226 -41.20 -4.31 6.16
N THR A 227 -39.87 -4.41 6.17
CA THR A 227 -39.07 -4.94 7.29
C THR A 227 -37.96 -3.98 7.75
N VAL A 228 -37.51 -4.08 9.00
CA VAL A 228 -36.48 -3.23 9.65
C VAL A 228 -35.07 -3.76 9.36
N SER A 229 -34.10 -2.94 8.91
CA SER A 229 -32.69 -3.38 8.77
C SER A 229 -31.96 -3.43 10.11
N CYS A 230 -30.85 -4.17 10.15
CA CYS A 230 -29.91 -4.20 11.27
C CYS A 230 -29.53 -2.77 11.67
N ARG A 231 -29.11 -1.95 10.70
CA ARG A 231 -28.78 -0.53 10.92
C ARG A 231 -29.97 0.26 11.47
N GLU A 232 -31.17 0.14 10.89
CA GLU A 232 -32.36 0.85 11.37
C GLU A 232 -32.70 0.50 12.82
N TYR A 233 -32.64 -0.79 13.18
CA TYR A 233 -32.91 -1.26 14.53
C TYR A 233 -31.94 -0.66 15.55
N TYR A 234 -30.64 -0.74 15.31
CA TYR A 234 -29.66 -0.19 16.27
C TYR A 234 -29.59 1.33 16.26
N CYS A 235 -29.80 1.99 15.11
CA CYS A 235 -29.96 3.45 15.08
C CYS A 235 -31.17 3.89 15.91
N TYR A 236 -32.27 3.13 15.83
CA TYR A 236 -33.44 3.35 16.69
C TYR A 236 -33.10 3.11 18.16
N LYS A 237 -32.36 2.04 18.50
CA LYS A 237 -31.93 1.76 19.88
C LYS A 237 -30.96 2.80 20.43
N PHE A 238 -30.13 3.42 19.61
CA PHE A 238 -29.16 4.46 20.04
C PHE A 238 -29.66 5.89 19.84
N GLN A 239 -30.92 6.06 19.48
CA GLN A 239 -31.52 7.39 19.34
C GLN A 239 -31.83 7.97 20.73
N ILE A 240 -31.47 9.24 20.92
CA ILE A 240 -31.87 10.04 22.08
C ILE A 240 -33.27 10.60 21.80
N ARG A 241 -34.20 10.42 22.73
CA ARG A 241 -35.58 10.92 22.67
C ARG A 241 -35.91 11.62 23.98
N GLU A 242 -36.61 12.75 23.92
CA GLU A 242 -36.92 13.56 25.10
C GLU A 242 -37.77 12.81 26.14
N ASN A 243 -38.67 11.94 25.66
CA ASN A 243 -39.63 11.22 26.50
C ASN A 243 -39.17 9.81 26.92
N GLU A 244 -37.96 9.39 26.56
CA GLU A 244 -37.44 8.05 26.89
C GLU A 244 -36.04 8.13 27.51
N LYS A 245 -35.85 7.54 28.69
CA LYS A 245 -34.51 7.35 29.27
C LYS A 245 -33.85 6.16 28.59
N ASN A 246 -32.83 6.42 27.78
CA ASN A 246 -32.09 5.38 27.07
C ASN A 246 -30.91 4.88 27.92
N GLU A 247 -31.16 3.90 28.78
CA GLU A 247 -30.17 3.39 29.74
C GLU A 247 -28.94 2.75 29.07
N VAL A 248 -29.09 2.21 27.85
CA VAL A 248 -28.01 1.54 27.11
C VAL A 248 -26.86 2.50 26.83
N LEU A 249 -27.16 3.77 26.53
CA LEU A 249 -26.14 4.79 26.25
C LEU A 249 -25.27 5.12 27.48
N HIS A 250 -25.76 4.82 28.68
CA HIS A 250 -25.11 5.15 29.95
C HIS A 250 -24.41 3.96 30.62
N CYS A 251 -24.24 2.84 29.89
CA CYS A 251 -23.58 1.63 30.41
C CYS A 251 -22.03 1.67 30.35
N GLY A 252 -21.43 2.85 30.20
CA GLY A 252 -19.98 3.01 30.32
C GLY A 252 -19.17 2.22 29.27
N ARG A 253 -18.15 1.50 29.74
CA ARG A 253 -17.29 0.65 28.88
C ARG A 253 -18.07 -0.48 28.19
N LEU A 254 -19.18 -0.94 28.79
CA LEU A 254 -20.04 -1.96 28.17
C LEU A 254 -20.70 -1.42 26.90
N PHE A 255 -21.09 -0.14 26.90
CA PHE A 255 -21.65 0.50 25.70
C PHE A 255 -20.61 0.63 24.59
N GLN A 256 -19.35 0.97 24.92
CA GLN A 256 -18.26 0.98 23.93
C GLN A 256 -18.08 -0.39 23.27
N GLN A 257 -18.12 -1.48 24.06
CA GLN A 257 -18.04 -2.84 23.52
C GLN A 257 -19.26 -3.19 22.66
N PHE A 258 -20.47 -2.83 23.12
CA PHE A 258 -21.70 -3.14 22.42
C PHE A 258 -21.83 -2.43 21.06
N ILE A 259 -21.50 -1.14 20.99
CA ILE A 259 -21.60 -0.40 19.73
C ILE A 259 -20.59 -0.88 18.67
N VAL A 260 -19.39 -1.31 19.10
CA VAL A 260 -18.39 -1.92 18.20
C VAL A 260 -18.89 -3.27 17.68
N ASP A 261 -19.46 -4.11 18.54
CA ASP A 261 -20.06 -5.40 18.12
C ASP A 261 -21.19 -5.23 17.14
N VAL A 262 -22.09 -4.30 17.41
CA VAL A 262 -23.19 -3.95 16.51
C VAL A 262 -22.70 -3.48 15.13
N PHE A 263 -21.65 -2.67 15.07
CA PHE A 263 -21.05 -2.27 13.79
C PHE A 263 -20.38 -3.45 13.07
N ILE A 264 -19.63 -4.29 13.79
CA ILE A 264 -19.02 -5.48 13.20
C ILE A 264 -20.10 -6.43 12.66
N LYS A 265 -21.20 -6.62 13.38
CA LYS A 265 -22.40 -7.35 12.92
C LYS A 265 -22.96 -6.76 11.61
N LEU A 266 -23.13 -5.44 11.55
CA LEU A 266 -23.60 -4.76 10.33
C LEU A 266 -22.62 -4.97 9.16
N GLU A 267 -21.31 -4.84 9.40
CA GLU A 267 -20.33 -4.98 8.33
C GLU A 267 -20.12 -6.43 7.90
N THR A 268 -20.17 -7.39 8.83
CA THR A 268 -20.15 -8.82 8.50
C THR A 268 -21.33 -9.17 7.61
N GLN A 269 -22.53 -8.64 7.88
CA GLN A 269 -23.68 -8.77 6.98
C GLN A 269 -23.39 -8.23 5.57
N ARG A 270 -22.71 -7.08 5.46
CA ARG A 270 -22.31 -6.52 4.15
C ARG A 270 -21.24 -7.35 3.45
N LEU A 271 -20.30 -7.94 4.18
CA LEU A 271 -19.24 -8.77 3.61
C LEU A 271 -19.75 -10.14 3.20
N ASP A 272 -20.60 -10.76 4.02
CA ASP A 272 -21.31 -12.00 3.69
C ASP A 272 -22.15 -11.81 2.43
N PHE A 273 -22.76 -10.64 2.25
CA PHE A 273 -23.44 -10.32 1.00
C PHE A 273 -22.52 -10.50 -0.20
N TYR A 274 -21.39 -9.78 -0.25
CA TYR A 274 -20.47 -9.89 -1.39
C TYR A 274 -19.99 -11.32 -1.54
N PHE A 275 -19.70 -12.02 -0.43
CA PHE A 275 -19.26 -13.42 -0.47
C PHE A 275 -20.30 -14.36 -1.09
N PHE A 276 -21.56 -14.30 -0.65
CA PHE A 276 -22.62 -15.19 -1.14
C PHE A 276 -23.23 -14.74 -2.49
N ASN A 277 -22.90 -13.55 -2.98
CA ASN A 277 -23.48 -12.96 -4.18
C ASN A 277 -22.42 -12.55 -5.21
N GLN A 278 -21.28 -13.24 -5.25
CA GLN A 278 -20.23 -12.99 -6.25
C GLN A 278 -20.76 -13.07 -7.69
N ASP A 279 -21.82 -13.85 -7.93
CA ASP A 279 -22.50 -13.91 -9.23
C ASP A 279 -23.17 -12.59 -9.67
N LEU A 280 -23.43 -11.65 -8.76
CA LEU A 280 -23.92 -10.30 -9.12
C LEU A 280 -22.78 -9.37 -9.56
N PHE A 281 -21.55 -9.69 -9.17
CA PHE A 281 -20.35 -8.89 -9.43
C PHE A 281 -19.42 -9.54 -10.47
N ARG A 282 -19.84 -10.66 -11.07
CA ARG A 282 -19.11 -11.32 -12.15
C ARG A 282 -19.11 -10.44 -13.39
N ILE A 283 -17.91 -10.05 -13.83
CA ILE A 283 -17.67 -9.13 -14.94
C ILE A 283 -16.66 -9.78 -15.89
N ASP A 284 -16.92 -9.67 -17.19
CA ASP A 284 -15.95 -10.02 -18.25
C ASP A 284 -16.07 -9.04 -19.43
N ILE A 285 -15.12 -9.10 -20.36
CA ILE A 285 -15.11 -8.34 -21.61
C ILE A 285 -16.09 -8.99 -22.60
N LEU A 286 -16.96 -8.20 -23.24
CA LEU A 286 -17.97 -8.71 -24.18
C LEU A 286 -17.35 -9.59 -25.27
N GLN A 287 -16.22 -9.18 -25.85
CA GLN A 287 -15.48 -9.97 -26.84
C GLN A 287 -15.04 -11.34 -26.29
N GLY A 288 -14.57 -11.40 -25.04
CA GLY A 288 -14.24 -12.67 -24.38
C GLY A 288 -15.46 -13.59 -24.26
N ILE A 289 -16.63 -13.03 -23.88
CA ILE A 289 -17.89 -13.78 -23.83
C ILE A 289 -18.31 -14.32 -25.21
N ILE A 290 -18.10 -13.53 -26.28
CA ILE A 290 -18.36 -13.94 -27.67
C ILE A 290 -17.40 -15.06 -28.10
N ASP A 291 -16.13 -14.98 -27.72
CA ASP A 291 -15.12 -15.97 -28.07
C ASP A 291 -15.33 -17.29 -27.31
N PHE A 292 -15.80 -17.25 -26.06
CA PHE A 292 -16.24 -18.45 -25.33
C PHE A 292 -17.43 -19.15 -26.00
N LEU A 293 -18.41 -18.38 -26.52
CA LEU A 293 -19.53 -18.96 -27.27
C LEU A 293 -19.05 -19.63 -28.57
N ARG A 294 -18.07 -19.04 -29.25
CA ARG A 294 -17.45 -19.61 -30.47
C ARG A 294 -16.70 -20.91 -30.20
N LEU A 295 -16.18 -21.10 -28.99
CA LEU A 295 -15.53 -22.33 -28.53
C LEU A 295 -16.54 -23.42 -28.08
N GLY A 296 -17.85 -23.16 -28.22
CA GLY A 296 -18.90 -24.13 -27.90
C GLY A 296 -19.31 -24.17 -26.41
N GLU A 297 -18.77 -23.29 -25.59
CA GLU A 297 -19.13 -23.18 -24.17
C GLU A 297 -20.36 -22.28 -24.00
N THR A 298 -21.45 -22.86 -23.50
CA THR A 298 -22.75 -22.16 -23.34
C THR A 298 -23.05 -21.73 -21.90
N GLU A 299 -22.21 -22.14 -20.94
CA GLU A 299 -22.41 -21.87 -19.51
C GLU A 299 -21.60 -20.68 -18.99
N ALA A 300 -22.28 -19.67 -18.45
CA ALA A 300 -21.66 -18.49 -17.84
C ALA A 300 -20.93 -18.78 -16.50
N SER A 301 -21.15 -19.96 -15.91
CA SER A 301 -20.54 -20.42 -14.65
C SER A 301 -19.01 -20.51 -14.73
N LYS A 302 -18.45 -20.75 -15.92
CA LYS A 302 -17.02 -20.94 -16.20
C LYS A 302 -16.25 -19.65 -16.56
N ILE A 303 -16.92 -18.50 -16.62
CA ILE A 303 -16.38 -17.23 -17.19
C ILE A 303 -16.30 -16.12 -16.12
N GLY A 304 -15.17 -15.42 -15.96
CA GLY A 304 -14.97 -14.28 -15.04
C GLY A 304 -14.24 -14.57 -13.71
N LYS A 305 -13.74 -13.51 -13.03
CA LYS A 305 -13.04 -13.60 -11.71
C LYS A 305 -14.02 -13.93 -10.57
N LYS A 306 -13.61 -14.78 -9.62
CA LYS A 306 -14.52 -15.44 -8.65
C LYS A 306 -14.78 -14.73 -7.30
N ILE A 307 -13.84 -13.96 -6.71
CA ILE A 307 -14.06 -13.30 -5.40
C ILE A 307 -13.37 -11.91 -5.33
N PHE A 308 -14.13 -10.81 -5.34
CA PHE A 308 -13.57 -9.46 -5.12
C PHE A 308 -14.55 -8.48 -4.42
N LEU A 309 -14.02 -7.39 -3.84
CA LEU A 309 -14.82 -6.30 -3.27
C LEU A 309 -15.06 -5.18 -4.31
N PRO A 310 -16.31 -4.77 -4.59
CA PRO A 310 -16.58 -3.75 -5.60
C PRO A 310 -16.18 -2.34 -5.15
N VAL A 311 -16.07 -1.43 -6.12
CA VAL A 311 -15.71 -0.02 -5.90
C VAL A 311 -16.72 0.74 -5.01
N THR A 312 -17.93 0.23 -4.86
CA THR A 312 -18.98 0.78 -3.98
C THR A 312 -18.75 0.44 -2.51
N PHE A 313 -17.89 -0.54 -2.20
CA PHE A 313 -17.62 -0.94 -0.83
C PHE A 313 -16.65 0.01 -0.13
N THR A 314 -17.18 0.85 0.76
CA THR A 314 -16.40 1.89 1.44
C THR A 314 -15.27 1.33 2.29
N GLY A 315 -14.04 1.74 2.01
CA GLY A 315 -12.82 1.31 2.70
C GLY A 315 -12.12 0.12 2.04
N GLY A 316 -12.73 -0.49 1.00
CA GLY A 316 -12.08 -1.53 0.19
C GLY A 316 -11.00 -0.97 -0.73
N PRO A 317 -10.07 -1.80 -1.25
CA PRO A 317 -8.93 -1.34 -2.06
C PRO A 317 -9.34 -0.47 -3.26
N ARG A 318 -10.39 -0.89 -3.99
CA ARG A 318 -10.90 -0.16 -5.17
C ARG A 318 -11.56 1.17 -4.81
N ASP A 319 -12.26 1.27 -3.68
CA ASP A 319 -12.83 2.54 -3.20
C ASP A 319 -11.74 3.54 -2.83
N MET A 320 -10.69 3.07 -2.14
CA MET A 320 -9.54 3.90 -1.75
C MET A 320 -8.79 4.41 -2.98
N HIS A 321 -8.52 3.52 -3.95
CA HIS A 321 -7.89 3.88 -5.21
C HIS A 321 -8.75 4.85 -6.04
N ARG A 322 -10.06 4.63 -6.11
CA ARG A 322 -10.99 5.56 -6.77
C ARG A 322 -10.91 6.96 -6.18
N ARG A 323 -10.99 7.09 -4.85
CA ARG A 323 -10.94 8.40 -4.16
C ARG A 323 -9.63 9.13 -4.42
N TYR A 324 -8.51 8.40 -4.41
CA TYR A 324 -7.20 8.95 -4.76
C TYR A 324 -7.22 9.57 -6.17
N MET A 325 -7.66 8.80 -7.16
CA MET A 325 -7.70 9.25 -8.55
C MET A 325 -8.68 10.42 -8.78
N ASP A 326 -9.79 10.47 -8.03
CA ASP A 326 -10.77 11.55 -8.12
C ASP A 326 -10.21 12.87 -7.58
N ALA A 327 -9.45 12.78 -6.51
CA ALA A 327 -8.80 13.95 -5.95
C ALA A 327 -7.66 14.48 -6.85
N ILE A 328 -6.90 13.59 -7.51
CA ILE A 328 -5.93 13.99 -8.55
C ILE A 328 -6.62 14.75 -9.66
N ALA A 329 -7.79 14.29 -10.14
CA ALA A 329 -8.51 14.99 -11.19
C ALA A 329 -8.98 16.39 -10.77
N LEU A 330 -9.30 16.61 -9.49
CA LEU A 330 -9.58 17.94 -8.97
C LEU A 330 -8.33 18.83 -9.00
N VAL A 331 -7.17 18.31 -8.61
CA VAL A 331 -5.90 19.06 -8.64
C VAL A 331 -5.47 19.38 -10.08
N GLN A 332 -5.60 18.42 -11.01
CA GLN A 332 -5.34 18.66 -12.43
C GLN A 332 -6.25 19.75 -13.01
N ARG A 333 -7.51 19.83 -12.55
CA ARG A 333 -8.49 20.80 -13.06
C ARG A 333 -8.36 22.18 -12.43
N PHE A 334 -8.11 22.25 -11.12
CA PHE A 334 -8.17 23.49 -10.34
C PHE A 334 -6.82 23.95 -9.78
N GLY A 335 -5.74 23.21 -10.06
CA GLY A 335 -4.41 23.48 -9.55
C GLY A 335 -4.17 22.94 -8.14
N LYS A 336 -3.01 23.30 -7.58
CA LYS A 336 -2.59 22.84 -6.25
C LYS A 336 -3.47 23.41 -5.12
N PRO A 337 -3.72 22.65 -4.04
CA PRO A 337 -4.32 23.14 -2.80
C PRO A 337 -3.53 24.26 -2.14
N ASP A 338 -4.28 25.20 -1.56
CA ASP A 338 -3.75 26.40 -0.92
C ASP A 338 -3.74 26.29 0.60
N LEU A 339 -4.71 25.56 1.18
CA LEU A 339 -4.85 25.40 2.63
C LEU A 339 -5.05 23.93 3.00
N PHE A 340 -4.36 23.52 4.07
CA PHE A 340 -4.56 22.27 4.77
C PHE A 340 -5.04 22.57 6.19
N ILE A 341 -6.21 22.05 6.56
CA ILE A 341 -6.81 22.28 7.87
C ILE A 341 -7.03 20.93 8.55
N THR A 342 -6.58 20.80 9.80
CA THR A 342 -6.91 19.63 10.61
C THR A 342 -7.70 20.03 11.85
N MET A 343 -8.70 19.25 12.22
CA MET A 343 -9.59 19.53 13.35
C MET A 343 -9.77 18.28 14.20
N THR A 344 -9.49 18.38 15.50
CA THR A 344 -9.68 17.28 16.46
C THR A 344 -10.89 17.53 17.34
N CYS A 345 -11.70 16.50 17.59
CA CYS A 345 -12.84 16.60 18.50
C CYS A 345 -12.39 17.02 19.91
N ASN A 346 -13.04 18.05 20.49
CA ASN A 346 -12.84 18.43 21.89
C ASN A 346 -13.89 17.71 22.78
N PRO A 347 -13.49 16.79 23.67
CA PRO A 347 -14.42 16.10 24.58
C PRO A 347 -15.03 17.01 25.66
N SER A 348 -14.53 18.24 25.80
CA SER A 348 -15.01 19.25 26.75
C SER A 348 -16.03 20.21 26.18
N TRP A 349 -16.45 20.04 24.91
CA TRP A 349 -17.49 20.88 24.33
C TRP A 349 -18.77 20.90 25.19
N PRO A 350 -19.39 22.08 25.39
CA PRO A 350 -20.61 22.22 26.18
C PRO A 350 -21.73 21.30 25.71
N GLU A 351 -21.88 21.12 24.39
CA GLU A 351 -22.89 20.25 23.77
C GLU A 351 -22.69 18.77 24.14
N ILE A 352 -21.46 18.36 24.50
CA ILE A 352 -21.20 17.03 25.04
C ILE A 352 -21.52 17.04 26.53
N LYS A 353 -20.91 17.96 27.29
CA LYS A 353 -20.98 17.99 28.76
C LYS A 353 -22.40 18.15 29.30
N GLN A 354 -23.26 18.94 28.63
CA GLN A 354 -24.67 19.13 29.02
C GLN A 354 -25.52 17.86 28.87
N HIS A 355 -25.10 16.90 28.04
CA HIS A 355 -25.81 15.65 27.78
C HIS A 355 -25.18 14.42 28.49
N LEU A 356 -24.20 14.64 29.36
CA LEU A 356 -23.62 13.62 30.22
C LEU A 356 -24.37 13.55 31.57
N LEU A 357 -24.58 12.34 32.07
CA LEU A 357 -24.95 12.16 33.47
C LEU A 357 -23.74 12.44 34.38
N SER A 358 -23.98 12.72 35.67
CA SER A 358 -22.90 12.93 36.64
C SER A 358 -21.96 11.72 36.78
N THR A 359 -22.42 10.54 36.41
CA THR A 359 -21.66 9.28 36.40
C THR A 359 -20.99 8.97 35.06
N ASP A 360 -21.29 9.72 33.99
CA ASP A 360 -20.75 9.45 32.66
C ASP A 360 -19.34 10.05 32.49
N GLU A 361 -18.47 9.30 31.81
CA GLU A 361 -17.24 9.87 31.25
C GLU A 361 -17.45 10.11 29.74
N THR A 362 -16.95 11.25 29.21
CA THR A 362 -17.14 11.63 27.79
C THR A 362 -16.83 10.49 26.81
N GLN A 363 -15.72 9.79 26.99
CA GLN A 363 -15.29 8.70 26.11
C GLN A 363 -16.22 7.50 26.06
N ASN A 364 -17.05 7.31 27.09
CA ASN A 364 -18.04 6.25 27.13
C ASN A 364 -19.32 6.64 26.38
N ARG A 365 -19.38 7.83 25.78
CA ARG A 365 -20.47 8.31 24.91
C ARG A 365 -20.00 8.52 23.46
N PRO A 366 -19.53 7.46 22.77
CA PRO A 366 -19.07 7.55 21.38
C PRO A 366 -20.18 7.99 20.41
N ASP A 367 -21.45 7.77 20.76
CA ASP A 367 -22.62 8.27 20.05
C ASP A 367 -22.67 9.80 20.03
N LEU A 368 -22.48 10.45 21.19
CA LEU A 368 -22.46 11.90 21.32
C LEU A 368 -21.24 12.52 20.67
N ILE A 369 -20.05 11.97 20.95
CA ILE A 369 -18.78 12.44 20.38
C ILE A 369 -18.90 12.52 18.85
N SER A 370 -19.39 11.44 18.22
CA SER A 370 -19.50 11.37 16.75
C SER A 370 -20.53 12.36 16.19
N ARG A 371 -21.68 12.54 16.87
CA ARG A 371 -22.74 13.46 16.44
C ARG A 371 -22.33 14.92 16.57
N VAL A 372 -21.77 15.31 17.71
CA VAL A 372 -21.30 16.69 17.95
C VAL A 372 -20.15 17.01 17.01
N PHE A 373 -19.19 16.10 16.84
CA PHE A 373 -18.10 16.30 15.88
C PHE A 373 -18.61 16.48 14.46
N LYS A 374 -19.57 15.64 14.02
CA LYS A 374 -20.20 15.79 12.69
C LYS A 374 -20.88 17.16 12.53
N ALA A 375 -21.58 17.64 13.56
CA ALA A 375 -22.20 18.96 13.53
C ALA A 375 -21.17 20.09 13.40
N LYS A 376 -20.05 19.99 14.12
CA LYS A 376 -18.95 20.96 14.06
C LYS A 376 -18.24 20.95 12.69
N VAL A 377 -18.02 19.78 12.11
CA VAL A 377 -17.49 19.61 10.73
C VAL A 377 -18.42 20.24 9.70
N GLU A 378 -19.74 20.06 9.80
CA GLU A 378 -20.69 20.71 8.89
C GLU A 378 -20.73 22.23 9.05
N GLU A 379 -20.56 22.74 10.27
CA GLU A 379 -20.47 24.18 10.51
C GLU A 379 -19.17 24.77 9.93
N LEU A 380 -18.04 24.07 10.06
CA LEU A 380 -16.77 24.44 9.42
C LEU A 380 -16.89 24.46 7.90
N LYS A 381 -17.58 23.47 7.31
CA LYS A 381 -17.90 23.47 5.87
C LYS A 381 -18.71 24.69 5.45
N LYS A 382 -19.71 25.10 6.25
CA LYS A 382 -20.48 26.33 5.96
C LYS A 382 -19.60 27.58 6.06
N ASP A 383 -18.70 27.66 7.03
CA ASP A 383 -17.75 28.77 7.15
C ASP A 383 -16.88 28.90 5.89
N ILE A 384 -16.30 27.80 5.46
CA ILE A 384 -15.39 27.74 4.31
C ILE A 384 -16.16 28.03 3.00
N LEU A 385 -17.27 27.33 2.76
CA LEU A 385 -17.93 27.35 1.45
C LEU A 385 -18.97 28.45 1.29
N LYS A 386 -19.75 28.73 2.34
CA LYS A 386 -20.88 29.69 2.28
C LYS A 386 -20.48 31.05 2.81
N ARG A 387 -19.81 31.11 3.96
CA ARG A 387 -19.34 32.37 4.55
C ARG A 387 -18.01 32.85 3.94
N LYS A 388 -17.34 32.00 3.16
CA LYS A 388 -16.14 32.32 2.37
C LYS A 388 -15.03 32.96 3.21
N ILE A 389 -14.79 32.44 4.40
CA ILE A 389 -13.83 33.03 5.35
C ILE A 389 -12.40 33.15 4.80
N PHE A 390 -12.02 32.30 3.86
CA PHE A 390 -10.72 32.32 3.17
C PHE A 390 -10.79 32.85 1.73
N GLY A 391 -11.99 33.24 1.25
CA GLY A 391 -12.27 33.50 -0.15
C GLY A 391 -13.17 32.45 -0.79
N LYS A 392 -13.36 32.56 -2.12
CA LYS A 392 -14.20 31.62 -2.88
C LYS A 392 -13.42 30.34 -3.18
N VAL A 393 -14.05 29.20 -2.91
CA VAL A 393 -13.44 27.86 -3.06
C VAL A 393 -13.80 27.29 -4.43
N ALA A 394 -12.78 26.94 -5.21
CA ALA A 394 -12.91 26.26 -6.50
C ALA A 394 -13.20 24.77 -6.31
N ALA A 395 -12.44 24.13 -5.42
CA ALA A 395 -12.61 22.73 -5.05
C ALA A 395 -12.19 22.49 -3.60
N PHE A 396 -12.82 21.53 -2.95
CA PHE A 396 -12.37 21.08 -1.64
C PHE A 396 -12.62 19.59 -1.46
N MET A 397 -11.85 19.00 -0.56
CA MET A 397 -12.04 17.63 -0.13
C MET A 397 -11.75 17.51 1.35
N TYR A 398 -12.43 16.59 2.02
CA TYR A 398 -12.10 16.26 3.40
C TYR A 398 -12.23 14.77 3.67
N THR A 399 -11.52 14.29 4.68
CA THR A 399 -11.65 12.95 5.23
C THR A 399 -11.74 12.99 6.76
N ILE A 400 -12.38 12.00 7.35
CA ILE A 400 -12.46 11.79 8.80
C ILE A 400 -11.62 10.57 9.15
N GLU A 401 -10.64 10.79 10.02
CA GLU A 401 -9.80 9.75 10.61
C GLU A 401 -10.18 9.55 12.08
N PHE A 402 -10.20 8.30 12.52
CA PHE A 402 -10.38 7.95 13.92
C PHE A 402 -9.01 7.57 14.47
N GLN A 403 -8.29 8.58 14.99
CA GLN A 403 -6.91 8.43 15.45
C GLN A 403 -6.78 7.25 16.44
N LYS A 404 -5.57 6.67 16.56
CA LYS A 404 -5.27 5.56 17.50
C LYS A 404 -5.72 5.79 18.96
N ARG A 405 -5.99 7.04 19.35
CA ARG A 405 -6.45 7.47 20.70
C ARG A 405 -7.96 7.58 20.85
N GLY A 406 -8.73 7.24 19.82
CA GLY A 406 -10.19 7.11 19.88
C GLY A 406 -11.01 8.36 19.57
N LEU A 407 -10.42 9.56 19.44
CA LEU A 407 -11.20 10.76 19.08
C LEU A 407 -11.26 10.97 17.56
N PRO A 408 -12.43 11.38 17.01
CA PRO A 408 -12.55 11.77 15.61
C PRO A 408 -11.67 12.98 15.26
N HIS A 409 -11.10 12.94 14.08
CA HIS A 409 -10.22 13.98 13.54
C HIS A 409 -10.53 14.19 12.05
N ALA A 410 -10.57 15.43 11.59
CA ALA A 410 -10.89 15.77 10.22
C ALA A 410 -9.66 16.39 9.55
N HIS A 411 -9.43 16.02 8.29
CA HIS A 411 -8.41 16.62 7.42
C HIS A 411 -9.12 17.25 6.21
N PHE A 412 -8.89 18.53 5.98
CA PHE A 412 -9.46 19.30 4.88
C PHE A 412 -8.36 19.80 3.94
N LEU A 413 -8.64 19.72 2.65
CA LEU A 413 -7.89 20.35 1.58
C LEU A 413 -8.78 21.34 0.85
N ILE A 414 -8.27 22.54 0.65
CA ILE A 414 -9.01 23.64 0.02
C ILE A 414 -8.18 24.18 -1.15
N ILE A 415 -8.82 24.25 -2.31
CA ILE A 415 -8.33 24.94 -3.51
C ILE A 415 -9.21 26.17 -3.70
N LEU A 416 -8.63 27.35 -3.53
CA LEU A 416 -9.26 28.65 -3.74
C LEU A 416 -9.30 28.98 -5.24
N GLU A 417 -10.25 29.81 -5.65
CA GLU A 417 -10.25 30.40 -7.00
C GLU A 417 -9.08 31.37 -7.17
N ASP A 418 -8.63 31.58 -8.42
CA ASP A 418 -7.41 32.33 -8.74
C ASP A 418 -7.34 33.73 -8.10
N GLU A 419 -8.48 34.43 -8.03
CA GLU A 419 -8.60 35.76 -7.41
C GLU A 419 -8.35 35.78 -5.90
N TYR A 420 -8.44 34.61 -5.23
CA TYR A 420 -8.32 34.46 -3.78
C TYR A 420 -7.06 33.69 -3.37
N LYS A 421 -6.16 33.39 -4.31
CA LYS A 421 -4.91 32.66 -4.02
C LYS A 421 -4.03 33.45 -3.05
N LEU A 422 -3.47 32.73 -2.09
CA LEU A 422 -2.54 33.30 -1.10
C LEU A 422 -1.13 33.32 -1.72
N LEU A 423 -0.70 34.49 -2.23
CA LEU A 423 0.54 34.61 -3.00
C LEU A 423 1.68 35.33 -2.24
N THR A 424 1.36 36.04 -1.15
CA THR A 424 2.34 36.83 -0.39
C THR A 424 2.34 36.46 1.11
N PRO A 425 3.46 36.64 1.84
CA PRO A 425 3.52 36.39 3.28
C PRO A 425 2.45 37.13 4.09
N GLU A 426 2.12 38.37 3.71
CA GLU A 426 1.08 39.17 4.39
C GLU A 426 -0.30 38.54 4.23
N SER A 427 -0.56 37.90 3.08
CA SER A 427 -1.79 37.14 2.87
C SER A 427 -1.87 35.89 3.74
N TYR A 428 -0.72 35.30 4.11
CA TYR A 428 -0.66 34.15 5.04
C TYR A 428 -0.98 34.62 6.45
N ASP A 429 -0.32 35.69 6.90
CA ASP A 429 -0.45 36.24 8.25
C ASP A 429 -1.87 36.77 8.54
N LYS A 430 -2.63 37.12 7.49
CA LYS A 430 -4.06 37.46 7.62
C LYS A 430 -4.91 36.31 8.18
N PHE A 431 -4.54 35.06 7.90
CA PHE A 431 -5.36 33.89 8.22
C PHE A 431 -4.70 32.93 9.20
N VAL A 432 -3.36 32.90 9.25
CA VAL A 432 -2.58 31.97 10.06
C VAL A 432 -1.65 32.73 11.00
N CYS A 433 -1.73 32.40 12.29
CA CYS A 433 -0.85 32.89 13.34
C CYS A 433 -0.10 31.71 13.98
N ALA A 434 1.14 31.94 14.39
CA ALA A 434 1.96 30.97 15.11
C ALA A 434 2.59 31.57 16.37
N GLU A 435 1.98 32.62 16.94
CA GLU A 435 2.44 33.33 18.13
C GLU A 435 1.43 33.24 19.28
N LEU A 436 1.93 33.41 20.51
CA LEU A 436 1.12 33.62 21.71
C LEU A 436 0.44 35.01 21.63
N PRO A 437 -0.90 35.08 21.72
CA PRO A 437 -1.63 36.35 21.78
C PRO A 437 -1.26 37.16 23.02
N ASP A 438 -1.50 38.47 23.02
CA ASP A 438 -1.25 39.26 24.23
C ASP A 438 -2.33 38.98 25.29
N PRO A 439 -1.96 38.57 26.52
CA PRO A 439 -2.93 38.22 27.56
C PRO A 439 -3.78 39.41 28.04
N ASN A 440 -3.31 40.65 27.86
CA ASN A 440 -4.02 41.85 28.31
C ASN A 440 -5.05 42.34 27.29
N THR A 441 -4.75 42.24 25.99
CA THR A 441 -5.66 42.70 24.92
C THR A 441 -6.52 41.57 24.36
N GLU A 442 -6.01 40.34 24.31
CA GLU A 442 -6.64 39.19 23.66
C GLU A 442 -6.83 38.01 24.61
N LYS A 443 -7.29 38.29 25.84
CA LYS A 443 -7.44 37.31 26.92
C LYS A 443 -8.16 36.01 26.50
N HIS A 444 -9.22 36.12 25.69
CA HIS A 444 -9.97 34.97 25.21
C HIS A 444 -9.15 34.09 24.25
N LEU A 445 -8.53 34.70 23.22
CA LEU A 445 -7.70 33.97 22.26
C LEU A 445 -6.47 33.36 22.94
N HIS A 446 -5.82 34.12 23.84
CA HIS A 446 -4.69 33.64 24.63
C HIS A 446 -5.04 32.36 25.40
N SER A 447 -6.19 32.33 26.09
CA SER A 447 -6.65 31.13 26.80
C SER A 447 -6.81 29.91 25.88
N HIS A 448 -7.38 30.11 24.69
CA HIS A 448 -7.60 29.02 23.73
C HIS A 448 -6.29 28.52 23.11
N VAL A 449 -5.33 29.40 22.84
CA VAL A 449 -4.01 29.03 22.33
C VAL A 449 -3.27 28.17 23.35
N LEU A 450 -3.26 28.57 24.62
CA LEU A 450 -2.64 27.79 25.69
C LEU A 450 -3.27 26.41 25.86
N GLN A 451 -4.59 26.32 25.70
CA GLN A 451 -5.33 25.08 25.89
C GLN A 451 -5.16 24.10 24.73
N HIS A 452 -5.17 24.60 23.48
CA HIS A 452 -5.32 23.76 22.30
C HIS A 452 -4.15 23.81 21.32
N MET A 453 -3.38 24.89 21.28
CA MET A 453 -2.37 25.14 20.22
C MET A 453 -0.92 25.00 20.70
N MET A 454 -0.67 24.51 21.93
CA MET A 454 0.69 24.24 22.40
C MET A 454 1.08 22.79 22.09
N HIS A 455 2.16 22.59 21.31
CA HIS A 455 2.60 21.24 20.89
C HIS A 455 3.20 20.42 22.05
N GLY A 456 4.04 21.07 22.84
CA GLY A 456 4.90 20.46 23.85
C GLY A 456 4.23 20.21 25.22
N PRO A 457 5.03 19.81 26.22
CA PRO A 457 6.46 19.51 26.13
C PRO A 457 6.73 18.17 25.41
N CYS A 458 7.79 18.14 24.61
CA CYS A 458 8.37 16.93 23.98
C CYS A 458 9.87 17.18 23.76
N GLY A 459 10.56 16.30 23.05
CA GLY A 459 12.02 16.38 22.96
C GLY A 459 12.64 15.95 24.29
N ASP A 460 13.69 16.65 24.69
CA ASP A 460 14.37 16.43 25.97
C ASP A 460 13.46 16.71 27.18
N LEU A 461 12.48 17.62 27.02
CA LEU A 461 11.52 17.96 28.08
C LEU A 461 10.53 16.83 28.37
N ASN A 462 10.24 15.97 27.38
CA ASN A 462 9.39 14.79 27.56
C ASN A 462 9.67 13.74 26.46
N PRO A 463 10.67 12.85 26.67
CA PRO A 463 11.08 11.86 25.69
C PRO A 463 10.04 10.76 25.42
N THR A 464 9.09 10.56 26.33
CA THR A 464 8.03 9.54 26.20
C THR A 464 6.78 10.05 25.48
N ASN A 465 6.78 11.33 25.06
CA ASN A 465 5.63 11.88 24.37
C ASN A 465 5.41 11.17 23.02
N SER A 466 4.16 10.97 22.66
CA SER A 466 3.70 10.35 21.43
C SER A 466 4.21 10.94 20.10
N CYS A 467 4.56 12.23 20.09
CA CYS A 467 5.14 12.89 18.93
C CYS A 467 6.61 12.55 18.73
N MET A 468 7.26 11.90 19.70
CA MET A 468 8.65 11.48 19.61
C MET A 468 8.80 10.39 18.56
N GLY A 469 9.79 10.59 17.69
CA GLY A 469 10.28 9.57 16.76
C GLY A 469 11.15 8.54 17.49
N LYS A 470 11.45 7.43 16.81
CA LYS A 470 12.35 6.38 17.34
C LYS A 470 13.74 6.92 17.72
N LYS A 471 14.14 8.08 17.18
CA LYS A 471 15.43 8.74 17.39
C LYS A 471 15.47 9.77 18.53
N GLY A 472 14.43 9.86 19.36
CA GLY A 472 14.40 10.87 20.44
C GLY A 472 14.23 12.32 19.97
N LEU A 473 13.88 12.56 18.69
CA LEU A 473 13.50 13.87 18.16
C LEU A 473 11.99 13.93 17.90
N CYS A 474 11.40 15.12 18.03
CA CYS A 474 9.99 15.33 17.70
C CYS A 474 9.74 15.15 16.20
N LYS A 475 8.76 14.31 15.81
CA LYS A 475 8.37 14.08 14.41
C LYS A 475 7.96 15.34 13.64
N PHE A 476 7.55 16.38 14.36
CA PHE A 476 7.08 17.64 13.81
C PHE A 476 8.13 18.76 13.92
N ASN A 477 9.34 18.43 14.38
CA ASN A 477 10.46 19.35 14.58
C ASN A 477 10.06 20.53 15.50
N TYR A 478 9.52 20.22 16.68
CA TYR A 478 9.35 21.19 17.76
C TYR A 478 10.47 21.01 18.80
N PRO A 479 10.98 22.11 19.39
CA PRO A 479 10.62 23.51 19.13
C PRO A 479 11.00 23.99 17.71
N LYS A 480 10.23 24.93 17.16
CA LYS A 480 10.50 25.55 15.85
C LYS A 480 11.46 26.74 15.98
N ASP A 481 12.24 26.99 14.94
CA ASP A 481 13.10 28.19 14.91
C ASP A 481 12.26 29.48 14.96
N PHE A 482 12.81 30.51 15.61
CA PHE A 482 12.21 31.84 15.62
C PHE A 482 12.35 32.53 14.26
N ALA A 483 11.35 33.32 13.90
CA ALA A 483 11.32 34.08 12.65
C ALA A 483 10.61 35.42 12.86
N GLU A 484 11.29 36.53 12.55
CA GLU A 484 10.73 37.88 12.73
C GLU A 484 9.55 38.19 11.78
N GLN A 485 9.54 37.55 10.61
CA GLN A 485 8.51 37.69 9.58
C GLN A 485 8.26 36.36 8.88
N THR A 486 7.08 36.21 8.29
CA THR A 486 6.74 35.03 7.50
C THR A 486 7.53 35.02 6.19
N SER A 487 8.12 33.87 5.83
CA SER A 487 8.91 33.71 4.61
C SER A 487 8.67 32.35 3.94
N LYS A 488 9.09 32.20 2.67
CA LYS A 488 9.00 30.92 1.95
C LYS A 488 10.15 30.01 2.39
N GLY A 489 9.83 28.81 2.92
CA GLY A 489 10.83 27.82 3.35
C GLY A 489 11.33 26.91 2.20
N LYS A 490 12.40 26.14 2.47
CA LYS A 490 13.08 25.24 1.51
C LYS A 490 12.20 24.13 0.91
N ASN A 491 11.04 23.81 1.53
CA ASN A 491 10.11 22.74 1.11
C ASN A 491 8.69 23.26 0.81
N SER A 492 8.56 24.53 0.42
CA SER A 492 7.28 25.16 0.06
C SER A 492 6.22 25.21 1.19
N TYR A 493 6.59 24.88 2.43
CA TYR A 493 5.88 25.31 3.63
C TYR A 493 6.38 26.70 4.02
N PRO A 494 5.48 27.65 4.37
CA PRO A 494 5.92 28.92 4.91
C PRO A 494 6.59 28.70 6.28
N ILE A 495 7.69 29.43 6.48
CA ILE A 495 8.23 29.66 7.81
C ILE A 495 7.37 30.79 8.39
N TYR A 496 6.41 30.45 9.24
CA TYR A 496 5.53 31.44 9.86
C TYR A 496 6.31 32.32 10.83
N LYS A 497 5.89 33.58 10.90
CA LYS A 497 6.31 34.54 11.92
C LYS A 497 6.14 33.96 13.32
N ARG A 498 7.25 33.90 14.05
CA ARG A 498 7.41 33.40 15.42
C ARG A 498 8.47 34.25 16.10
N ARG A 499 8.11 35.44 16.59
CA ARG A 499 9.08 36.34 17.22
C ARG A 499 9.54 35.81 18.56
N ASN A 500 10.82 36.01 18.87
CA ASN A 500 11.30 35.77 20.23
C ASN A 500 10.96 36.97 21.11
N THR A 501 9.81 36.91 21.79
CA THR A 501 9.36 37.99 22.69
C THR A 501 9.84 37.82 24.12
N GLY A 502 10.58 36.74 24.44
CA GLY A 502 10.97 36.38 25.81
C GLY A 502 9.80 36.00 26.74
N LYS A 503 8.57 35.89 26.22
CA LYS A 503 7.38 35.52 27.00
C LYS A 503 7.32 34.00 27.13
N LEU A 504 7.23 33.51 28.37
CA LEU A 504 7.10 32.10 28.70
C LEU A 504 5.74 31.81 29.32
N VAL A 505 5.16 30.67 28.98
CA VAL A 505 3.89 30.17 29.51
C VAL A 505 4.08 28.78 30.10
N HIS A 506 3.46 28.54 31.27
CA HIS A 506 3.60 27.29 31.99
C HIS A 506 2.55 26.27 31.50
N ILE A 507 3.01 25.21 30.82
CA ILE A 507 2.19 24.15 30.24
C ILE A 507 2.76 22.79 30.65
N ARG A 508 1.94 21.97 31.33
CA ARG A 508 2.30 20.59 31.74
C ARG A 508 3.67 20.53 32.45
N GLU A 509 3.83 21.37 33.48
CA GLU A 509 5.04 21.46 34.32
C GLU A 509 6.29 21.98 33.61
N GLN A 510 6.16 22.55 32.41
CA GLN A 510 7.26 23.08 31.62
C GLN A 510 6.96 24.50 31.13
N TYR A 511 8.00 25.31 30.91
CA TYR A 511 7.89 26.66 30.36
C TYR A 511 8.12 26.64 28.85
N LEU A 512 7.12 27.08 28.09
CA LEU A 512 7.12 27.09 26.63
C LEU A 512 6.96 28.52 26.10
N ASP A 513 7.52 28.79 24.92
CA ASP A 513 7.43 30.07 24.20
C ASP A 513 6.78 29.91 22.80
N ASN A 514 6.89 30.93 21.95
CA ASN A 514 6.37 30.93 20.57
C ASN A 514 6.93 29.81 19.67
N SER A 515 8.08 29.22 19.99
CA SER A 515 8.63 28.09 19.23
C SER A 515 7.75 26.83 19.32
N TRP A 516 6.85 26.76 20.31
CA TRP A 516 5.98 25.61 20.59
C TRP A 516 4.54 25.75 20.09
N VAL A 517 4.19 26.91 19.54
CA VAL A 517 2.82 27.21 19.09
C VAL A 517 2.53 26.51 17.76
N VAL A 518 1.46 25.76 17.67
CA VAL A 518 0.97 25.15 16.42
C VAL A 518 0.28 26.22 15.58
N PRO A 519 0.52 26.33 14.25
CA PRO A 519 -0.15 27.31 13.41
C PRO A 519 -1.68 27.23 13.48
N TYR A 520 -2.35 28.35 13.69
CA TYR A 520 -3.79 28.40 13.89
C TYR A 520 -4.42 29.61 13.22
N SER A 521 -5.72 29.54 12.97
CA SER A 521 -6.52 30.71 12.61
C SER A 521 -7.22 31.26 13.86
N PRO A 522 -6.99 32.53 14.27
CA PRO A 522 -7.61 33.11 15.46
C PRO A 522 -9.14 33.01 15.46
N TYR A 523 -9.76 33.21 14.29
CA TYR A 523 -11.21 33.10 14.10
C TYR A 523 -11.72 31.67 14.33
N LEU A 524 -11.11 30.69 13.65
CA LEU A 524 -11.54 29.30 13.75
C LEU A 524 -11.31 28.73 15.15
N LEU A 525 -10.17 29.04 15.77
CA LEU A 525 -9.85 28.59 17.12
C LEU A 525 -10.87 29.10 18.14
N CYS A 526 -11.15 30.41 18.14
CA CYS A 526 -12.14 31.00 19.06
C CYS A 526 -13.56 30.45 18.84
N LYS A 527 -13.93 30.17 17.58
CA LYS A 527 -15.27 29.69 17.24
C LYS A 527 -15.48 28.22 17.62
N PHE A 528 -14.49 27.37 17.36
CA PHE A 528 -14.62 25.92 17.52
C PHE A 528 -14.10 25.39 18.85
N ASP A 529 -13.31 26.17 19.62
CA ASP A 529 -12.79 25.79 20.93
C ASP A 529 -12.24 24.35 20.93
N CYS A 530 -11.26 24.10 20.05
CA CYS A 530 -10.66 22.78 19.88
C CYS A 530 -9.28 22.88 19.22
N HIS A 531 -8.57 21.76 19.17
CA HIS A 531 -7.35 21.69 18.39
C HIS A 531 -7.65 21.75 16.89
N ILE A 532 -7.45 22.92 16.27
CA ILE A 532 -7.58 23.19 14.83
C ILE A 532 -6.28 23.79 14.25
N ASN A 533 -5.51 22.99 13.52
CA ASN A 533 -4.29 23.44 12.84
C ASN A 533 -4.63 23.95 11.44
N VAL A 534 -4.07 25.09 11.03
CA VAL A 534 -4.25 25.66 9.69
C VAL A 534 -2.89 25.93 9.08
N GLU A 535 -2.60 25.29 7.95
CA GLU A 535 -1.35 25.45 7.23
C GLU A 535 -1.58 25.85 5.78
N VAL A 536 -0.84 26.86 5.30
CA VAL A 536 -0.74 27.19 3.88
C VAL A 536 0.15 26.17 3.18
N CYS A 537 -0.35 25.61 2.09
CA CYS A 537 0.34 24.62 1.27
C CYS A 537 0.75 25.26 -0.06
N SER A 538 2.01 25.09 -0.47
CA SER A 538 2.44 25.54 -1.80
C SER A 538 3.22 24.50 -2.61
N ASP A 539 3.40 23.29 -2.09
CA ASP A 539 4.06 22.15 -2.77
C ASP A 539 3.08 21.07 -3.26
N ILE A 540 3.48 20.38 -4.33
CA ILE A 540 2.89 19.12 -4.78
C ILE A 540 3.30 17.95 -3.87
N LYS A 541 4.45 18.00 -3.18
CA LYS A 541 4.87 16.98 -2.18
C LYS A 541 3.88 16.82 -1.02
N VAL A 542 3.17 17.90 -0.69
CA VAL A 542 2.07 17.91 0.29
C VAL A 542 0.91 17.02 -0.19
N MET A 543 0.76 16.78 -1.50
CA MET A 543 -0.24 15.85 -2.05
C MET A 543 0.03 14.43 -1.57
N LYS A 544 1.28 13.94 -1.60
CA LYS A 544 1.64 12.59 -1.15
C LYS A 544 1.40 12.44 0.37
N TYR A 545 1.75 13.46 1.14
CA TYR A 545 1.52 13.49 2.58
C TYR A 545 0.03 13.52 2.92
N ILE A 546 -0.80 14.25 2.17
CA ILE A 546 -2.22 14.43 2.47
C ILE A 546 -3.09 13.30 1.89
N TYR A 547 -2.75 12.75 0.73
CA TYR A 547 -3.40 11.55 0.21
C TYR A 547 -3.13 10.32 1.08
N LYS A 548 -1.99 10.27 1.77
CA LYS A 548 -1.79 9.28 2.83
C LYS A 548 -2.87 9.34 3.91
N TYR A 549 -3.43 10.53 4.23
CA TYR A 549 -4.51 10.68 5.22
C TYR A 549 -5.90 10.52 4.60
N ILE A 550 -6.15 11.09 3.41
CA ILE A 550 -7.41 10.94 2.66
C ILE A 550 -7.66 9.48 2.30
N CYS A 551 -6.60 8.77 1.93
CA CYS A 551 -6.59 7.37 1.54
C CYS A 551 -5.94 6.49 2.60
N LYS A 552 -5.87 6.94 3.86
CA LYS A 552 -5.47 6.06 4.97
C LYS A 552 -6.55 4.99 5.10
N GLY A 553 -6.20 3.75 4.77
CA GLY A 553 -7.01 2.60 5.15
C GLY A 553 -7.07 2.49 6.67
N HIS A 554 -7.92 1.59 7.19
CA HIS A 554 -7.86 1.22 8.60
C HIS A 554 -6.41 0.85 8.97
N ASP A 555 -5.97 1.14 10.19
CA ASP A 555 -4.66 0.67 10.65
C ASP A 555 -4.59 -0.84 10.40
N LYS A 556 -3.66 -1.28 9.54
CA LYS A 556 -3.45 -2.69 9.20
C LYS A 556 -2.23 -3.26 9.89
N ILE A 557 -2.32 -4.54 10.26
CA ILE A 557 -1.14 -5.34 10.52
C ILE A 557 -0.78 -5.99 9.18
N ALA A 558 0.42 -5.75 8.67
CA ALA A 558 0.91 -6.37 7.45
C ALA A 558 1.38 -7.79 7.78
N PHE A 559 0.62 -8.80 7.36
CA PHE A 559 1.07 -10.19 7.30
C PHE A 559 0.53 -10.81 6.01
N SER A 560 1.42 -11.21 5.10
CA SER A 560 1.07 -12.01 3.94
C SER A 560 1.21 -13.49 4.29
N VAL A 561 0.10 -14.20 4.45
CA VAL A 561 0.10 -15.67 4.49
C VAL A 561 -0.33 -16.14 3.11
N HIS A 562 0.62 -16.25 2.19
CA HIS A 562 0.36 -16.81 0.85
C HIS A 562 0.69 -18.30 0.85
N GLY A 563 -0.33 -19.13 1.04
CA GLY A 563 -0.36 -20.46 0.42
C GLY A 563 -0.76 -20.31 -1.05
N ASN A 564 -0.50 -21.32 -1.89
CA ASN A 564 -0.85 -21.38 -3.32
C ASN A 564 -2.38 -21.35 -3.62
N GLU A 565 -3.19 -20.67 -2.83
CA GLU A 565 -4.65 -20.56 -2.99
C GLU A 565 -5.05 -19.18 -3.57
N GLU A 566 -6.16 -19.15 -4.31
CA GLU A 566 -6.76 -17.96 -4.93
C GLU A 566 -6.91 -16.79 -3.91
N ILE A 567 -6.63 -15.55 -4.35
CA ILE A 567 -6.71 -14.34 -3.49
C ILE A 567 -8.17 -14.04 -3.11
N ASP A 568 -8.52 -14.21 -1.84
CA ASP A 568 -9.81 -13.82 -1.25
C ASP A 568 -9.73 -12.42 -0.62
N GLU A 569 -10.09 -11.39 -1.39
CA GLU A 569 -10.09 -9.99 -0.93
C GLU A 569 -11.02 -9.75 0.28
N ILE A 570 -12.08 -10.54 0.44
CA ILE A 570 -13.02 -10.41 1.57
C ILE A 570 -12.35 -10.88 2.85
N LYS A 571 -11.60 -11.99 2.79
CA LYS A 571 -10.81 -12.52 3.91
C LYS A 571 -9.68 -11.57 4.31
N GLU A 572 -8.96 -10.99 3.35
CA GLU A 572 -7.93 -9.98 3.60
C GLU A 572 -8.49 -8.69 4.22
N TYR A 573 -9.66 -8.22 3.74
CA TYR A 573 -10.32 -7.05 4.32
C TYR A 573 -10.75 -7.30 5.78
N ARG A 574 -11.20 -8.52 6.10
CA ARG A 574 -11.61 -8.92 7.45
C ARG A 574 -10.43 -9.00 8.42
N SER A 575 -9.32 -9.62 8.06
CA SER A 575 -8.20 -9.89 8.98
C SER A 575 -7.36 -8.66 9.33
N ALA A 576 -7.42 -7.61 8.50
CA ALA A 576 -6.46 -6.53 8.57
C ALA A 576 -6.91 -5.28 9.33
N ARG A 577 -8.16 -5.11 9.80
CA ARG A 577 -8.63 -3.79 10.30
C ARG A 577 -8.80 -3.69 11.81
N TRP A 578 -8.46 -2.52 12.36
CA TRP A 578 -8.86 -2.08 13.69
C TRP A 578 -10.13 -1.21 13.64
N ILE A 579 -11.02 -1.39 14.61
CA ILE A 579 -12.25 -0.60 14.77
C ILE A 579 -12.29 0.04 16.16
N THR A 580 -12.66 1.32 16.21
CA THR A 580 -12.88 2.08 17.46
C THR A 580 -14.36 2.42 17.70
N PRO A 581 -14.79 2.75 18.93
CA PRO A 581 -16.21 3.03 19.21
C PRO A 581 -16.75 4.28 18.50
N PRO A 582 -16.03 5.42 18.40
CA PRO A 582 -16.51 6.55 17.60
C PRO A 582 -16.54 6.27 16.09
N GLU A 583 -15.62 5.47 15.56
CA GLU A 583 -15.70 4.98 14.19
C GLU A 583 -16.96 4.13 13.99
N ALA A 584 -17.21 3.16 14.87
CA ALA A 584 -18.40 2.32 14.83
C ALA A 584 -19.68 3.17 14.86
N ALA A 585 -19.77 4.16 15.76
CA ALA A 585 -20.89 5.08 15.84
C ALA A 585 -21.06 5.91 14.55
N TRP A 586 -19.97 6.46 14.02
CA TRP A 586 -19.97 7.24 12.77
C TRP A 586 -20.50 6.42 11.58
N ARG A 587 -20.03 5.18 11.45
CA ARG A 587 -20.43 4.24 10.40
C ARG A 587 -21.89 3.81 10.57
N LEU A 588 -22.31 3.48 11.80
CA LEU A 588 -23.69 3.10 12.10
C LEU A 588 -24.67 4.23 11.77
N PHE A 589 -24.36 5.47 12.13
CA PHE A 589 -25.20 6.62 11.79
C PHE A 589 -25.16 6.98 10.30
N GLY A 590 -24.30 6.35 9.50
CA GLY A 590 -24.20 6.58 8.05
C GLY A 590 -23.58 7.93 7.70
N PHE A 591 -22.74 8.48 8.57
CA PHE A 591 -22.02 9.71 8.28
C PHE A 591 -20.93 9.46 7.24
N LEU A 592 -20.81 10.36 6.26
CA LEU A 592 -19.78 10.27 5.22
C LEU A 592 -18.39 10.45 5.85
N ILE A 593 -17.49 9.51 5.57
CA ILE A 593 -16.08 9.58 5.99
C ILE A 593 -15.34 10.63 5.15
N SER A 594 -15.63 10.70 3.85
CA SER A 594 -14.97 11.63 2.95
C SER A 594 -15.97 12.28 2.01
N GLU A 595 -15.65 13.49 1.57
CA GLU A 595 -16.43 14.24 0.60
C GLU A 595 -15.48 15.00 -0.33
N MET A 596 -15.87 15.18 -1.58
CA MET A 596 -15.14 15.93 -2.60
C MET A 596 -16.13 16.78 -3.39
N THR A 597 -15.78 18.04 -3.62
CA THR A 597 -16.59 18.96 -4.44
C THR A 597 -15.67 19.73 -5.39
N PRO A 598 -16.01 19.85 -6.69
CA PRO A 598 -17.14 19.18 -7.37
C PRO A 598 -17.00 17.64 -7.41
N SER A 599 -18.11 16.94 -7.61
CA SER A 599 -18.07 15.47 -7.73
C SER A 599 -17.41 15.04 -9.04
N VAL A 600 -16.76 13.87 -9.06
CA VAL A 600 -16.07 13.33 -10.23
C VAL A 600 -16.87 12.19 -10.86
N TYR A 601 -17.10 12.24 -12.18
CA TYR A 601 -17.71 11.17 -12.96
C TYR A 601 -16.63 10.29 -13.60
N HIS A 602 -16.72 8.97 -13.39
CA HIS A 602 -15.82 8.00 -14.02
C HIS A 602 -16.33 7.60 -15.40
N LEU A 603 -15.71 8.17 -16.41
CA LEU A 603 -16.07 7.95 -17.80
C LEU A 603 -15.42 6.67 -18.32
N GLN A 604 -16.26 5.75 -18.78
CA GLN A 604 -15.85 4.44 -19.27
C GLN A 604 -14.95 4.56 -20.50
N LEU A 605 -13.90 3.76 -20.54
CA LEU A 605 -12.97 3.61 -21.66
C LEU A 605 -12.94 2.15 -22.09
N HIS A 606 -13.24 1.88 -23.36
CA HIS A 606 -13.15 0.56 -23.97
C HIS A 606 -13.11 0.68 -25.50
N LEU A 607 -12.40 -0.26 -26.15
CA LEU A 607 -12.47 -0.42 -27.60
C LEU A 607 -13.85 -0.93 -28.02
N GLU A 608 -14.15 -0.84 -29.33
CA GLU A 608 -15.38 -1.36 -29.89
C GLU A 608 -15.50 -2.87 -29.61
N GLY A 609 -16.63 -3.31 -29.05
CA GLY A 609 -16.86 -4.71 -28.66
C GLY A 609 -16.14 -5.16 -27.38
N GLN A 610 -15.30 -4.32 -26.76
CA GLN A 610 -14.56 -4.66 -25.55
C GLN A 610 -15.13 -4.04 -24.26
N GLN A 611 -16.41 -3.67 -24.26
CA GLN A 611 -17.07 -3.20 -23.04
C GLN A 611 -17.17 -4.30 -21.99
N PHE A 612 -17.05 -3.89 -20.72
CA PHE A 612 -17.29 -4.78 -19.59
C PHE A 612 -18.78 -5.06 -19.43
N VAL A 613 -19.12 -6.33 -19.24
CA VAL A 613 -20.47 -6.82 -19.07
C VAL A 613 -20.57 -7.54 -17.74
N SER A 614 -21.52 -7.11 -16.91
CA SER A 614 -21.91 -7.85 -15.71
C SER A 614 -22.98 -8.87 -16.06
N PHE A 615 -22.84 -10.10 -15.59
CA PHE A 615 -23.80 -11.18 -15.86
C PHE A 615 -23.84 -12.18 -14.71
N ARG A 616 -24.95 -12.93 -14.60
CA ARG A 616 -25.13 -13.97 -13.58
C ARG A 616 -24.63 -15.31 -14.08
N SER A 617 -24.12 -16.16 -13.18
CA SER A 617 -23.69 -17.54 -13.49
C SER A 617 -24.79 -18.41 -14.11
N THR A 618 -26.05 -18.11 -13.79
CA THR A 618 -27.25 -18.82 -14.26
C THR A 618 -27.82 -18.30 -15.58
N GLU A 619 -27.29 -17.19 -16.11
CA GLU A 619 -27.71 -16.67 -17.41
C GLU A 619 -27.04 -17.45 -18.55
N SER A 620 -27.80 -17.71 -19.62
CA SER A 620 -27.21 -18.27 -20.84
C SER A 620 -26.44 -17.18 -21.59
N VAL A 621 -25.29 -17.55 -22.16
CA VAL A 621 -24.46 -16.64 -22.96
C VAL A 621 -25.28 -15.98 -24.08
N ASN A 622 -26.18 -16.73 -24.72
CA ASN A 622 -27.08 -16.20 -25.75
C ASN A 622 -28.04 -15.11 -25.24
N ARG A 623 -28.58 -15.26 -24.01
CA ARG A 623 -29.47 -14.24 -23.43
C ARG A 623 -28.72 -12.96 -23.08
N ILE A 624 -27.47 -13.09 -22.67
CA ILE A 624 -26.56 -11.95 -22.43
C ILE A 624 -26.35 -11.21 -23.75
N LEU A 625 -25.87 -11.88 -24.80
CA LEU A 625 -25.56 -11.24 -26.09
C LEU A 625 -26.77 -10.58 -26.78
N ASN A 626 -27.97 -11.12 -26.61
CA ASN A 626 -29.20 -10.58 -27.18
C ASN A 626 -29.78 -9.39 -26.40
N ASN A 627 -29.20 -9.00 -25.27
CA ASN A 627 -29.68 -7.85 -24.51
C ASN A 627 -29.19 -6.54 -25.15
N PRO A 628 -30.09 -5.71 -25.73
CA PRO A 628 -29.70 -4.49 -26.44
C PRO A 628 -29.04 -3.46 -25.51
N MET A 629 -29.32 -3.51 -24.20
CA MET A 629 -28.75 -2.59 -23.21
C MET A 629 -27.26 -2.82 -22.99
N ILE A 630 -26.69 -3.96 -23.34
CA ILE A 630 -25.26 -4.26 -23.12
C ILE A 630 -24.36 -3.42 -24.04
N ARG A 631 -24.86 -3.06 -25.23
CA ARG A 631 -24.13 -2.20 -26.18
C ARG A 631 -24.15 -0.72 -25.78
N LYS A 632 -25.04 -0.33 -24.86
CA LYS A 632 -25.14 1.03 -24.34
C LYS A 632 -24.19 1.24 -23.16
N THR A 633 -23.25 2.15 -23.35
CA THR A 633 -22.22 2.56 -22.40
C THR A 633 -22.16 4.08 -22.36
N MET A 634 -21.47 4.65 -21.37
CA MET A 634 -21.26 6.10 -21.31
C MET A 634 -20.61 6.63 -22.59
N LEU A 635 -19.66 5.87 -23.15
CA LEU A 635 -18.89 6.22 -24.35
C LEU A 635 -19.71 6.11 -25.64
N THR A 636 -20.44 5.00 -25.82
CA THR A 636 -21.26 4.79 -27.03
C THR A 636 -22.46 5.74 -27.08
N GLU A 637 -23.07 6.04 -25.94
CA GLU A 637 -24.16 7.03 -25.88
C GLU A 637 -23.63 8.46 -25.98
N PHE A 638 -22.38 8.74 -25.62
CA PHE A 638 -21.73 10.04 -25.91
C PHE A 638 -21.61 10.27 -27.42
N PHE A 639 -21.16 9.28 -28.17
CA PHE A 639 -21.15 9.31 -29.64
C PHE A 639 -22.55 9.49 -30.25
N ALA A 640 -23.55 8.77 -29.72
CA ALA A 640 -24.93 8.91 -30.15
C ALA A 640 -25.49 10.31 -29.88
N MET A 641 -25.17 10.90 -28.73
CA MET A 641 -25.56 12.26 -28.38
C MET A 641 -24.96 13.30 -29.33
N ASN A 642 -23.66 13.20 -29.64
CA ASN A 642 -23.00 14.08 -30.61
C ASN A 642 -23.58 13.93 -32.04
N SER A 643 -24.23 12.80 -32.32
CA SER A 643 -24.88 12.53 -33.61
C SER A 643 -26.34 12.96 -33.69
N THR A 644 -27.07 13.00 -32.56
CA THR A 644 -28.53 13.15 -32.55
C THR A 644 -29.04 14.37 -31.78
N ASN A 645 -28.35 14.80 -30.72
CA ASN A 645 -28.79 15.89 -29.85
C ASN A 645 -28.25 17.23 -30.34
N GLU A 646 -29.13 18.20 -30.62
CA GLU A 646 -28.74 19.52 -31.14
C GLU A 646 -27.79 20.27 -30.19
N HIS A 647 -28.05 20.27 -28.89
CA HIS A 647 -27.16 20.93 -27.94
C HIS A 647 -25.76 20.28 -27.88
N ALA A 648 -25.67 18.95 -27.91
CA ALA A 648 -24.37 18.28 -27.94
C ALA A 648 -23.59 18.60 -29.23
N LYS A 649 -24.29 18.69 -30.37
CA LYS A 649 -23.72 19.10 -31.66
C LYS A 649 -23.19 20.53 -31.63
N ASP A 650 -23.94 21.47 -31.06
CA ASP A 650 -23.54 22.87 -31.01
C ASP A 650 -22.32 23.09 -30.10
N MET A 651 -22.23 22.33 -29.01
CA MET A 651 -21.20 22.54 -27.99
C MET A 651 -19.85 21.88 -28.31
N GLN A 652 -19.81 20.85 -29.16
CA GLN A 652 -18.56 20.16 -29.56
C GLN A 652 -17.64 19.83 -28.36
N LEU A 653 -18.20 19.13 -27.37
CA LEU A 653 -17.52 18.85 -26.11
C LEU A 653 -16.50 17.72 -26.25
N LEU A 654 -15.42 17.78 -25.45
CA LEU A 654 -14.56 16.63 -25.18
C LEU A 654 -15.30 15.62 -24.29
N TYR A 655 -14.89 14.36 -24.34
CA TYR A 655 -15.54 13.33 -23.52
C TYR A 655 -15.46 13.65 -22.02
N LYS A 656 -14.31 14.17 -21.56
CA LYS A 656 -14.09 14.62 -20.16
C LYS A 656 -14.96 15.82 -19.73
N GLU A 657 -15.37 16.66 -20.68
CA GLU A 657 -16.20 17.85 -20.43
C GLU A 657 -17.70 17.49 -20.44
N PHE A 658 -18.07 16.36 -21.06
CA PHE A 658 -19.47 15.98 -21.24
C PHE A 658 -20.30 15.92 -19.94
N PRO A 659 -19.78 15.38 -18.81
CA PRO A 659 -20.49 15.37 -17.54
C PRO A 659 -20.76 16.75 -16.94
N GLU A 660 -20.06 17.81 -17.36
CA GLU A 660 -20.32 19.18 -16.93
C GLU A 660 -21.70 19.66 -17.42
N TYR A 661 -22.19 19.12 -18.54
CA TYR A 661 -23.44 19.54 -19.19
C TYR A 661 -24.53 18.46 -19.23
N PHE A 662 -24.14 17.19 -19.11
CA PHE A 662 -25.06 16.05 -19.16
C PHE A 662 -24.92 15.13 -17.93
N VAL A 663 -26.00 14.41 -17.60
CA VAL A 663 -26.12 13.48 -16.48
C VAL A 663 -26.42 12.09 -17.02
N TRP A 664 -25.61 11.12 -16.64
CA TRP A 664 -25.80 9.72 -16.99
C TRP A 664 -26.89 9.10 -16.12
N SER A 665 -27.83 8.39 -16.74
CA SER A 665 -28.83 7.59 -16.04
C SER A 665 -28.50 6.11 -16.15
N PRO A 666 -27.97 5.46 -15.08
CA PRO A 666 -27.55 4.06 -15.14
C PRO A 666 -28.68 3.08 -15.50
N GLY A 667 -29.90 3.32 -15.01
CA GLY A 667 -31.04 2.44 -15.24
C GLY A 667 -31.59 2.49 -16.67
N TYR A 668 -31.55 3.67 -17.30
CA TYR A 668 -32.01 3.86 -18.68
C TYR A 668 -30.87 3.85 -19.71
N LYS A 669 -29.62 3.81 -19.23
CA LYS A 669 -28.39 3.90 -20.02
C LYS A 669 -28.42 5.01 -21.07
N MET A 670 -28.68 6.23 -20.61
CA MET A 670 -28.77 7.42 -21.47
C MET A 670 -28.23 8.67 -20.77
N TRP A 671 -27.80 9.63 -21.57
CA TRP A 671 -27.43 10.96 -21.13
C TRP A 671 -28.63 11.91 -21.17
N THR A 672 -28.80 12.72 -20.14
CA THR A 672 -29.85 13.75 -20.05
C THR A 672 -29.23 15.10 -19.70
N ARG A 673 -29.87 16.21 -20.07
CA ARG A 673 -29.32 17.54 -19.79
C ARG A 673 -29.21 17.79 -18.28
N ARG A 674 -28.05 18.28 -17.84
CA ARG A 674 -27.82 18.64 -16.45
C ARG A 674 -28.58 19.92 -16.09
N GLN A 675 -29.21 19.91 -14.92
CA GLN A 675 -29.94 21.06 -14.39
C GLN A 675 -29.29 21.69 -13.15
N LYS A 676 -28.51 20.93 -12.39
CA LYS A 676 -27.91 21.35 -11.10
C LYS A 676 -26.55 20.68 -10.87
N CYS A 677 -25.74 21.32 -10.01
CA CYS A 677 -24.44 20.87 -9.48
C CYS A 677 -23.30 20.83 -10.51
N ASN A 678 -22.12 21.33 -10.14
CA ASN A 678 -20.92 21.22 -10.96
C ASN A 678 -20.26 19.85 -10.75
N VAL A 679 -19.80 19.24 -11.84
CA VAL A 679 -19.23 17.89 -11.88
C VAL A 679 -18.08 17.89 -12.87
N ILE A 680 -17.00 17.20 -12.58
CA ILE A 680 -15.90 17.00 -13.54
C ILE A 680 -15.92 15.57 -14.09
N GLY A 681 -15.62 15.40 -15.38
CA GLY A 681 -15.43 14.08 -15.96
C GLY A 681 -13.98 13.63 -15.90
N ARG A 682 -13.76 12.37 -15.50
CA ARG A 682 -12.45 11.71 -15.52
C ARG A 682 -12.55 10.46 -16.38
N VAL A 683 -11.84 10.44 -17.50
CA VAL A 683 -11.67 9.22 -18.32
C VAL A 683 -10.82 8.24 -17.54
N VAL A 684 -11.28 6.98 -17.45
CA VAL A 684 -10.53 5.90 -16.80
C VAL A 684 -9.10 5.87 -17.32
N THR A 685 -8.14 5.81 -16.39
CA THR A 685 -6.71 5.73 -16.70
C THR A 685 -6.41 4.43 -17.44
N CYS A 686 -5.52 4.49 -18.43
CA CYS A 686 -5.01 3.32 -19.14
C CYS A 686 -3.52 3.50 -19.39
N HIS A 687 -2.78 2.40 -19.31
CA HIS A 687 -1.32 2.38 -19.48
C HIS A 687 -0.94 2.38 -20.98
N PRO A 688 0.17 3.00 -21.41
CA PRO A 688 0.64 2.94 -22.81
C PRO A 688 0.75 1.52 -23.39
N THR A 689 1.11 0.53 -22.56
CA THR A 689 1.16 -0.89 -22.97
C THR A 689 -0.22 -1.52 -23.25
N GLU A 690 -1.32 -0.85 -22.89
CA GLU A 690 -2.67 -1.24 -23.33
C GLU A 690 -2.94 -0.87 -24.82
N GLY A 691 -1.94 -0.35 -25.53
CA GLY A 691 -1.91 -0.18 -26.99
C GLY A 691 -3.05 0.69 -27.51
N GLU A 692 -3.88 0.13 -28.41
CA GLU A 692 -5.02 0.83 -29.03
C GLU A 692 -5.97 1.50 -28.02
N ARG A 693 -6.12 0.93 -26.82
CA ARG A 693 -6.96 1.50 -25.76
C ARG A 693 -6.37 2.79 -25.19
N TYR A 694 -5.03 2.90 -25.15
CA TYR A 694 -4.32 4.12 -24.76
C TYR A 694 -4.46 5.22 -25.82
N TYR A 695 -4.25 4.89 -27.08
CA TYR A 695 -4.43 5.85 -28.18
C TYR A 695 -5.87 6.34 -28.29
N LEU A 696 -6.85 5.45 -28.06
CA LEU A 696 -8.25 5.84 -27.95
C LEU A 696 -8.47 6.86 -26.81
N ARG A 697 -7.87 6.67 -25.63
CA ARG A 697 -7.94 7.63 -24.54
C ARG A 697 -7.35 8.98 -24.94
N LEU A 698 -6.18 8.99 -25.58
CA LEU A 698 -5.56 10.23 -26.08
C LEU A 698 -6.48 10.97 -27.04
N LEU A 699 -7.10 10.26 -27.98
CA LEU A 699 -8.06 10.85 -28.92
C LEU A 699 -9.30 11.37 -28.20
N LEU A 700 -9.89 10.63 -27.27
CA LEU A 700 -11.07 11.09 -26.49
C LEU A 700 -10.79 12.31 -25.60
N MET A 701 -9.53 12.53 -25.25
CA MET A 701 -9.10 13.68 -24.45
C MET A 701 -8.83 14.93 -25.30
N ASN A 702 -8.69 14.80 -26.62
CA ASN A 702 -8.24 15.86 -27.53
C ASN A 702 -9.19 16.12 -28.72
N VAL A 703 -10.00 15.15 -29.13
CA VAL A 703 -10.95 15.27 -30.25
C VAL A 703 -12.33 15.68 -29.73
N ARG A 704 -12.83 16.81 -30.23
CA ARG A 704 -14.11 17.41 -29.85
C ARG A 704 -15.27 16.83 -30.66
N GLY A 705 -16.38 16.56 -29.98
CA GLY A 705 -17.65 16.14 -30.58
C GLY A 705 -17.62 14.87 -31.47
N PRO A 706 -16.81 13.83 -31.20
CA PRO A 706 -16.75 12.65 -32.07
C PRO A 706 -18.09 11.92 -32.11
N LYS A 707 -18.46 11.41 -33.28
CA LYS A 707 -19.74 10.74 -33.56
C LYS A 707 -19.68 9.21 -33.54
N SER A 708 -18.48 8.64 -33.60
CA SER A 708 -18.25 7.20 -33.57
C SER A 708 -16.77 6.88 -33.31
N TYR A 709 -16.45 5.60 -33.13
CA TYR A 709 -15.06 5.10 -33.13
C TYR A 709 -14.35 5.35 -34.47
N GLU A 710 -15.08 5.29 -35.59
CA GLU A 710 -14.56 5.57 -36.93
C GLU A 710 -14.25 7.06 -37.13
N ASP A 711 -15.09 7.94 -36.60
CA ASP A 711 -14.87 9.39 -36.63
C ASP A 711 -13.58 9.77 -35.88
N LEU A 712 -13.32 9.13 -34.72
CA LEU A 712 -12.04 9.28 -34.00
C LEU A 712 -10.82 8.84 -34.82
N ARG A 713 -10.97 7.82 -35.66
CA ARG A 713 -9.91 7.35 -36.56
C ARG A 713 -9.77 8.19 -37.83
N THR A 714 -10.73 9.05 -38.14
CA THR A 714 -10.71 9.85 -39.37
C THR A 714 -9.99 11.17 -39.14
N VAL A 715 -8.88 11.42 -39.85
CA VAL A 715 -8.11 12.67 -39.77
C VAL A 715 -8.19 13.39 -41.12
N ASN A 716 -8.63 14.65 -41.14
CA ASN A 716 -8.75 15.46 -42.37
C ASN A 716 -9.54 14.76 -43.51
N GLY A 717 -10.58 13.99 -43.15
CA GLY A 717 -11.39 13.23 -44.11
C GLY A 717 -10.80 11.89 -44.56
N VAL A 718 -9.60 11.52 -44.07
CA VAL A 718 -8.96 10.22 -44.38
C VAL A 718 -9.16 9.25 -43.20
N PRO A 719 -9.80 8.09 -43.41
CA PRO A 719 -9.94 7.09 -42.36
C PRO A 719 -8.60 6.40 -42.10
N CYS A 720 -8.13 6.40 -40.85
CA CYS A 720 -6.97 5.63 -40.42
C CYS A 720 -7.37 4.21 -40.00
N SER A 721 -6.43 3.27 -40.12
CA SER A 721 -6.62 1.87 -39.77
C SER A 721 -6.70 1.66 -38.25
N THR A 722 -5.89 2.38 -37.48
CA THR A 722 -5.75 2.28 -36.02
C THR A 722 -5.95 3.62 -35.32
N PHE A 723 -6.24 3.59 -34.01
CA PHE A 723 -6.27 4.80 -33.18
C PHE A 723 -4.88 5.40 -33.03
N ARG A 724 -3.83 4.57 -33.05
CA ARG A 724 -2.44 5.02 -33.09
C ARG A 724 -2.15 5.92 -34.28
N GLU A 725 -2.42 5.43 -35.49
CA GLU A 725 -2.19 6.18 -36.74
C GLU A 725 -2.97 7.50 -36.74
N ALA A 726 -4.19 7.49 -36.19
CA ALA A 726 -5.02 8.68 -36.04
C ALA A 726 -4.50 9.68 -34.99
N ALA A 727 -3.78 9.21 -33.95
CA ALA A 727 -3.11 10.05 -32.97
C ALA A 727 -1.80 10.63 -33.53
N GLU A 728 -1.04 9.82 -34.27
CA GLU A 728 0.19 10.22 -34.98
C GLU A 728 -0.07 11.33 -35.98
N LYS A 729 -1.05 11.16 -36.89
CA LYS A 729 -1.41 12.19 -37.89
C LYS A 729 -1.93 13.49 -37.25
N ARG A 730 -2.38 13.44 -36.00
CA ARG A 730 -2.81 14.62 -35.22
C ARG A 730 -1.67 15.25 -34.41
N GLY A 731 -0.45 14.70 -34.47
CA GLY A 731 0.69 15.17 -33.68
C GLY A 731 0.51 14.96 -32.18
N LEU A 732 -0.30 13.97 -31.78
CA LEU A 732 -0.57 13.68 -30.37
C LEU A 732 0.45 12.70 -29.75
N LEU A 733 1.38 12.16 -30.56
CA LEU A 733 2.52 11.37 -30.10
C LEU A 733 3.80 12.23 -30.15
N TYR A 734 4.65 12.12 -29.12
CA TYR A 734 5.90 12.89 -28.98
C TYR A 734 6.90 12.61 -30.13
N CYS A 735 7.70 13.63 -30.51
CA CYS A 735 8.58 13.66 -31.69
C CYS A 735 9.68 12.57 -31.75
N ASN A 736 9.93 12.02 -32.95
CA ASN A 736 10.94 10.99 -33.27
C ASN A 736 12.42 11.45 -33.21
N ASN A 737 12.71 12.74 -33.09
CA ASN A 737 14.09 13.23 -33.20
C ASN A 737 15.02 12.61 -32.14
N SER A 738 14.53 12.40 -30.91
CA SER A 738 15.34 11.84 -29.82
C SER A 738 15.71 10.36 -30.03
N ILE A 739 14.84 9.55 -30.65
CA ILE A 739 15.11 8.12 -30.93
C ILE A 739 16.15 8.00 -32.04
N ILE A 740 16.05 8.85 -33.06
CA ILE A 740 16.98 8.90 -34.18
C ILE A 740 18.35 9.42 -33.71
N GLU A 741 18.38 10.50 -32.92
CA GLU A 741 19.59 11.05 -32.32
C GLU A 741 20.26 10.03 -31.37
N CYS A 742 19.47 9.30 -30.56
CA CYS A 742 19.97 8.21 -29.70
C CYS A 742 20.61 7.08 -30.52
N MET A 743 19.98 6.63 -31.60
CA MET A 743 20.57 5.61 -32.47
C MET A 743 21.81 6.12 -33.20
N LEU A 744 21.82 7.37 -33.69
CA LEU A 744 22.99 8.00 -34.33
C LEU A 744 24.18 8.12 -33.37
N GLU A 745 23.92 8.52 -32.12
CA GLU A 745 24.93 8.62 -31.07
C GLU A 745 25.53 7.24 -30.77
N VAL A 746 24.70 6.22 -30.58
CA VAL A 746 25.16 4.87 -30.23
C VAL A 746 25.93 4.20 -31.38
N VAL A 747 25.60 4.49 -32.64
CA VAL A 747 26.36 4.01 -33.82
C VAL A 747 27.83 4.46 -33.77
N SER A 748 28.13 5.61 -33.15
CA SER A 748 29.50 6.14 -33.12
C SER A 748 30.46 5.39 -32.19
N TYR A 749 29.96 4.60 -31.22
CA TYR A 749 30.81 3.93 -30.21
C TYR A 749 30.39 2.50 -29.80
N GLN A 750 29.29 1.94 -30.34
CA GLN A 750 28.84 0.58 -30.02
C GLN A 750 28.86 -0.37 -31.22
N MET A 751 29.05 -1.66 -30.94
CA MET A 751 29.11 -2.73 -31.93
C MET A 751 27.71 -3.14 -32.44
N SER A 752 27.61 -3.69 -33.65
CA SER A 752 26.35 -4.05 -34.35
C SER A 752 25.37 -4.91 -33.52
N TYR A 753 25.86 -5.77 -32.62
CA TYR A 753 25.02 -6.51 -31.69
C TYR A 753 24.30 -5.62 -30.68
N SER A 754 25.02 -4.68 -30.05
CA SER A 754 24.46 -3.72 -29.09
C SER A 754 23.43 -2.81 -29.77
N LEU A 755 23.69 -2.43 -31.03
CA LEU A 755 22.75 -1.67 -31.86
C LEU A 755 21.44 -2.44 -32.11
N ARG A 756 21.51 -3.73 -32.47
CA ARG A 756 20.30 -4.56 -32.64
C ARG A 756 19.50 -4.71 -31.34
N ARG A 757 20.17 -4.81 -30.20
CA ARG A 757 19.54 -4.89 -28.88
C ARG A 757 18.89 -3.57 -28.46
N LEU A 758 19.56 -2.45 -28.71
CA LEU A 758 18.97 -1.12 -28.50
C LEU A 758 17.77 -0.93 -29.41
N PHE A 759 17.89 -1.27 -30.69
CA PHE A 759 16.79 -1.21 -31.66
C PHE A 759 15.56 -2.01 -31.17
N ALA A 760 15.74 -3.27 -30.75
CA ALA A 760 14.67 -4.08 -30.16
C ALA A 760 14.09 -3.46 -28.87
N THR A 761 14.93 -2.84 -28.04
CA THR A 761 14.50 -2.16 -26.80
C THR A 761 13.65 -0.93 -27.12
N LEU A 762 14.07 -0.12 -28.09
CA LEU A 762 13.33 1.04 -28.56
C LEU A 762 11.98 0.61 -29.16
N LEU A 763 11.94 -0.50 -29.91
CA LEU A 763 10.68 -1.06 -30.43
C LEU A 763 9.71 -1.45 -29.31
N VAL A 764 10.18 -2.10 -28.25
CA VAL A 764 9.34 -2.59 -27.15
C VAL A 764 8.89 -1.46 -26.22
N TYR A 765 9.82 -0.61 -25.78
CA TYR A 765 9.59 0.33 -24.68
C TYR A 765 9.29 1.75 -25.15
N CYS A 766 9.91 2.19 -26.24
CA CYS A 766 9.72 3.56 -26.77
C CYS A 766 8.69 3.63 -27.89
N ASN A 767 8.35 2.49 -28.49
CA ASN A 767 7.31 2.31 -29.49
C ASN A 767 7.35 3.37 -30.61
N PRO A 768 8.40 3.38 -31.45
CA PRO A 768 8.68 4.45 -32.40
C PRO A 768 7.56 4.62 -33.43
N VAL A 769 7.29 5.88 -33.83
CA VAL A 769 6.20 6.24 -34.75
C VAL A 769 6.37 5.58 -36.13
N ASN A 770 7.60 5.42 -36.62
CA ASN A 770 7.90 4.74 -37.89
C ASN A 770 9.04 3.72 -37.73
N PRO A 771 8.75 2.49 -37.26
CA PRO A 771 9.76 1.44 -37.09
C PRO A 771 10.47 1.05 -38.38
N LYS A 772 9.80 1.21 -39.54
CA LYS A 772 10.34 0.87 -40.86
C LYS A 772 11.42 1.85 -41.30
N GLU A 773 11.15 3.15 -41.20
CA GLU A 773 12.13 4.18 -41.50
C GLU A 773 13.35 4.10 -40.56
N LEU A 774 13.12 3.81 -39.28
CA LEU A 774 14.19 3.58 -38.31
C LEU A 774 15.03 2.35 -38.65
N TRP A 775 14.40 1.24 -39.04
CA TRP A 775 15.11 0.05 -39.52
C TRP A 775 15.95 0.35 -40.77
N GLU A 776 15.34 0.96 -41.80
CA GLU A 776 16.00 1.27 -43.08
C GLU A 776 17.20 2.20 -42.90
N MET A 777 17.15 3.12 -41.93
CA MET A 777 18.22 4.07 -41.67
C MET A 777 19.44 3.45 -40.96
N PHE A 778 19.26 2.41 -40.13
CA PHE A 778 20.34 1.81 -39.33
C PHE A 778 20.66 0.36 -39.71
N GLU A 779 20.02 -0.18 -40.74
CA GLU A 779 20.22 -1.56 -41.21
C GLU A 779 21.68 -1.86 -41.53
N ASP A 780 22.37 -0.96 -42.23
CA ASP A 780 23.77 -1.15 -42.61
C ASP A 780 24.67 -1.29 -41.38
N SER A 781 24.56 -0.36 -40.42
CA SER A 781 25.33 -0.38 -39.16
C SER A 781 25.00 -1.59 -38.28
N MET A 782 23.74 -2.02 -38.27
CA MET A 782 23.31 -3.25 -37.58
C MET A 782 23.73 -4.53 -38.30
N SER A 783 24.27 -4.47 -39.51
CA SER A 783 24.63 -5.64 -40.32
C SER A 783 26.14 -5.86 -40.46
N GLU A 784 26.98 -4.94 -39.98
CA GLU A 784 28.44 -4.95 -40.25
C GLU A 784 29.14 -6.22 -39.80
N ASP A 785 28.83 -6.74 -38.61
CA ASP A 785 29.44 -7.94 -38.06
C ASP A 785 29.13 -9.22 -38.85
N PHE A 786 27.94 -9.31 -39.44
CA PHE A 786 27.57 -10.43 -40.30
C PHE A 786 28.18 -10.35 -41.71
N ARG A 787 28.68 -9.18 -42.12
CA ARG A 787 29.38 -8.97 -43.41
C ARG A 787 30.85 -9.37 -43.37
N LEU A 788 31.43 -9.60 -42.19
CA LEU A 788 32.83 -10.01 -42.01
C LEU A 788 33.10 -11.48 -42.36
N PHE A 789 32.05 -12.29 -42.59
CA PHE A 789 32.18 -13.70 -42.98
C PHE A 789 32.28 -13.84 -44.51
N PRO A 790 33.38 -14.36 -45.07
CA PRO A 790 33.51 -14.53 -46.52
C PRO A 790 32.51 -15.58 -47.04
N ASN A 791 31.82 -15.26 -48.14
CA ASN A 791 30.83 -16.06 -48.89
C ASN A 791 29.34 -16.01 -48.47
N ILE A 792 28.88 -15.00 -47.73
CA ILE A 792 27.44 -14.83 -47.42
C ILE A 792 26.80 -13.76 -48.34
N THR A 793 25.63 -14.06 -48.91
CA THR A 793 24.88 -13.10 -49.76
C THR A 793 24.21 -12.01 -48.92
N SER A 794 24.01 -10.82 -49.49
CA SER A 794 23.38 -9.67 -48.82
C SER A 794 21.99 -9.99 -48.24
N GLN A 795 21.23 -10.86 -48.92
CA GLN A 795 19.91 -11.29 -48.48
C GLN A 795 19.98 -12.24 -47.28
N SER A 796 20.99 -13.12 -47.22
CA SER A 796 21.26 -13.96 -46.06
C SER A 796 21.74 -13.15 -44.85
N VAL A 797 22.54 -12.09 -45.06
CA VAL A 797 22.96 -11.16 -43.99
C VAL A 797 21.74 -10.47 -43.38
N ARG A 798 20.87 -9.89 -44.22
CA ARG A 798 19.63 -9.23 -43.77
C ARG A 798 18.74 -10.18 -42.97
N HIS A 799 18.56 -11.42 -43.45
CA HIS A 799 17.76 -12.43 -42.74
C HIS A 799 18.36 -12.80 -41.37
N ASN A 800 19.69 -12.92 -41.28
CA ASN A 800 20.37 -13.22 -40.01
C ASN A 800 20.21 -12.09 -38.99
N VAL A 801 20.33 -10.83 -39.44
CA VAL A 801 20.14 -9.64 -38.59
C VAL A 801 18.72 -9.58 -38.05
N LEU A 802 17.72 -9.74 -38.92
CA LEU A 802 16.31 -9.72 -38.53
C LEU A 802 15.94 -10.92 -37.65
N SER A 803 16.47 -12.12 -37.91
CA SER A 803 16.32 -13.28 -37.03
C SER A 803 16.90 -13.01 -35.64
N HIS A 804 18.04 -12.32 -35.57
CA HIS A 804 18.68 -11.99 -34.30
C HIS A 804 17.88 -10.94 -33.51
N ILE A 805 17.30 -9.95 -34.19
CA ILE A 805 16.36 -9.00 -33.58
C ILE A 805 15.11 -9.73 -33.09
N ASN A 806 14.56 -10.66 -33.87
CA ASN A 806 13.40 -11.46 -33.47
C ASN A 806 13.68 -12.30 -32.21
N ASP A 807 14.86 -12.91 -32.14
CA ASP A 807 15.28 -13.64 -30.95
C ASP A 807 15.32 -12.68 -29.74
N ILE A 808 15.86 -11.46 -29.88
CA ILE A 808 15.92 -10.46 -28.80
C ILE A 808 14.51 -10.05 -28.37
N LEU A 809 13.60 -9.76 -29.30
CA LEU A 809 12.21 -9.43 -29.02
C LEU A 809 11.49 -10.56 -28.27
N HIS A 810 11.70 -11.83 -28.67
CA HIS A 810 11.14 -12.97 -27.96
C HIS A 810 11.64 -13.09 -26.52
N SER A 811 12.89 -12.69 -26.23
CA SER A 811 13.40 -12.62 -24.85
C SER A 811 12.72 -11.53 -24.00
N MET A 812 12.08 -10.56 -24.65
CA MET A 812 11.26 -9.51 -24.04
C MET A 812 9.75 -9.83 -24.09
N GLY A 813 9.37 -11.00 -24.61
CA GLY A 813 7.96 -11.43 -24.71
C GLY A 813 7.23 -10.96 -25.97
N HIS A 814 7.94 -10.44 -26.98
CA HIS A 814 7.38 -9.90 -28.22
C HIS A 814 7.88 -10.67 -29.46
N ASP A 815 7.20 -10.54 -30.59
CA ASP A 815 7.61 -11.12 -31.88
C ASP A 815 7.86 -10.03 -32.92
N ILE A 816 8.93 -10.15 -33.73
CA ILE A 816 9.29 -9.15 -34.75
C ILE A 816 8.17 -8.88 -35.75
N ASN A 817 7.35 -9.91 -36.03
CA ASN A 817 6.25 -9.83 -36.98
C ASN A 817 5.10 -8.95 -36.44
N GLU A 818 5.05 -8.65 -35.13
CA GLU A 818 4.06 -7.72 -34.52
C GLU A 818 4.23 -6.28 -35.01
N TYR A 819 5.47 -5.88 -35.28
CA TYR A 819 5.83 -4.50 -35.60
C TYR A 819 5.70 -4.17 -37.09
N LYS A 820 5.48 -5.17 -37.95
CA LYS A 820 5.18 -5.05 -39.40
C LYS A 820 6.12 -4.12 -40.20
N PHE A 821 7.38 -3.98 -39.79
CA PHE A 821 8.35 -3.14 -40.50
C PHE A 821 9.12 -3.88 -41.60
N VAL A 822 8.92 -5.20 -41.71
CA VAL A 822 9.45 -6.05 -42.79
C VAL A 822 8.34 -6.88 -43.43
N LEU A 823 8.48 -7.14 -44.74
CA LEU A 823 7.49 -7.90 -45.54
C LEU A 823 7.64 -9.42 -45.40
N GLU A 824 8.77 -9.91 -44.90
CA GLU A 824 9.08 -11.33 -44.74
C GLU A 824 8.65 -11.83 -43.35
N ASN A 825 7.90 -12.94 -43.28
CA ASN A 825 7.55 -13.59 -42.01
C ASN A 825 8.76 -14.36 -41.46
N ILE A 826 9.30 -13.92 -40.33
CA ILE A 826 10.47 -14.55 -39.70
C ILE A 826 10.01 -15.56 -38.66
N ARG A 827 10.49 -16.80 -38.80
CA ARG A 827 10.15 -17.91 -37.88
C ARG A 827 11.09 -17.89 -36.68
N ALA A 828 10.55 -18.18 -35.49
CA ALA A 828 11.34 -18.36 -34.28
C ALA A 828 12.34 -19.54 -34.43
N SER A 829 13.58 -19.34 -33.99
CA SER A 829 14.62 -20.37 -34.00
C SER A 829 14.32 -21.48 -32.96
N VAL A 830 14.86 -22.70 -33.17
CA VAL A 830 14.78 -23.79 -32.15
C VAL A 830 15.40 -23.33 -30.81
N THR A 831 16.36 -22.41 -30.88
CA THR A 831 17.04 -21.71 -29.80
C THR A 831 16.13 -20.79 -28.96
N ALA A 832 14.98 -20.36 -29.49
CA ALA A 832 13.98 -19.62 -28.73
C ALA A 832 13.12 -20.51 -27.81
N LYS A 833 13.13 -21.85 -28.02
CA LYS A 833 12.42 -22.82 -27.17
C LYS A 833 13.24 -23.33 -25.98
N ASP A 834 14.58 -23.26 -26.05
CA ASP A 834 15.44 -23.52 -24.90
C ASP A 834 15.84 -22.21 -24.21
N ALA A 835 15.73 -22.17 -22.88
CA ALA A 835 15.93 -20.99 -22.07
C ALA A 835 17.29 -20.28 -22.30
N LYS A 836 17.26 -19.11 -22.96
CA LYS A 836 18.41 -18.28 -23.35
C LYS A 836 19.47 -18.05 -22.26
N ASP A 837 19.09 -17.94 -20.99
CA ASP A 837 20.05 -17.71 -19.89
C ASP A 837 21.02 -18.89 -19.70
N VAL A 838 20.58 -20.13 -19.95
CA VAL A 838 21.42 -21.33 -19.82
C VAL A 838 22.38 -21.45 -21.00
N HIS A 839 21.92 -21.12 -22.21
CA HIS A 839 22.75 -21.12 -23.41
C HIS A 839 23.81 -20.01 -23.36
N PHE A 840 23.43 -18.80 -22.96
CA PHE A 840 24.34 -17.67 -22.78
C PHE A 840 25.47 -18.01 -21.80
N GLU A 841 25.14 -18.52 -20.62
CA GLU A 841 26.14 -18.85 -19.58
C GLU A 841 27.07 -20.01 -19.96
N ARG A 842 26.59 -20.97 -20.78
CA ARG A 842 27.43 -22.06 -21.31
C ARG A 842 28.39 -21.62 -22.40
N ASN A 843 28.09 -20.52 -23.10
CA ASN A 843 28.84 -20.04 -24.26
C ASN A 843 29.65 -18.76 -23.98
N ILE A 844 29.90 -18.43 -22.70
CA ILE A 844 30.79 -17.32 -22.34
C ILE A 844 32.20 -17.64 -22.83
N ILE A 845 32.71 -16.80 -23.73
CA ILE A 845 34.08 -16.89 -24.24
C ILE A 845 35.03 -16.41 -23.15
N VAL A 846 35.93 -17.28 -22.71
CA VAL A 846 36.97 -16.94 -21.73
C VAL A 846 38.14 -16.28 -22.46
N SER A 847 38.59 -15.11 -21.99
CA SER A 847 39.73 -14.42 -22.61
C SER A 847 41.02 -15.23 -22.45
N GLU A 848 41.94 -15.14 -23.42
CA GLU A 848 43.25 -15.80 -23.32
C GLU A 848 44.07 -15.28 -22.12
N GLU A 849 43.88 -14.01 -21.74
CA GLU A 849 44.51 -13.42 -20.55
C GLU A 849 44.01 -14.07 -19.26
N ASP A 850 42.69 -14.33 -19.14
CA ASP A 850 42.08 -14.95 -17.97
C ASP A 850 42.52 -16.42 -17.79
N LEU A 851 42.75 -17.14 -18.90
CA LEU A 851 43.23 -18.53 -18.87
C LEU A 851 44.66 -18.66 -18.31
N LEU A 852 45.45 -17.59 -18.35
CA LEU A 852 46.81 -17.56 -17.83
C LEU A 852 46.88 -17.18 -16.35
N LEU A 853 45.80 -16.65 -15.75
CA LEU A 853 45.76 -16.21 -14.36
C LEU A 853 46.14 -17.28 -13.34
N PRO A 854 45.71 -18.56 -13.46
CA PRO A 854 46.12 -19.61 -12.51
C PRO A 854 47.64 -19.78 -12.38
N ARG A 855 48.41 -19.43 -13.42
CA ARG A 855 49.88 -19.51 -13.40
C ARG A 855 50.55 -18.33 -12.70
N ARG A 856 49.79 -17.26 -12.41
CA ARG A 856 50.27 -16.00 -11.83
C ARG A 856 49.80 -15.78 -10.39
N LEU A 857 49.11 -16.77 -9.80
CA LEU A 857 48.66 -16.73 -8.41
C LEU A 857 49.87 -16.82 -7.46
N ASN A 858 49.84 -16.05 -6.36
CA ASN A 858 50.82 -16.23 -5.29
C ASN A 858 50.54 -17.50 -4.47
N ALA A 859 51.39 -17.83 -3.49
CA ALA A 859 51.28 -19.08 -2.74
C ALA A 859 49.94 -19.25 -1.99
N GLU A 860 49.43 -18.19 -1.37
CA GLU A 860 48.16 -18.20 -0.61
C GLU A 860 46.94 -18.30 -1.54
N GLN A 861 46.95 -17.58 -2.65
CA GLN A 861 45.93 -17.63 -3.69
C GLN A 861 45.90 -19.00 -4.38
N LEU A 862 47.07 -19.56 -4.71
CA LEU A 862 47.20 -20.88 -5.34
C LEU A 862 46.70 -21.99 -4.40
N ARG A 863 47.01 -21.90 -3.11
CA ARG A 863 46.47 -22.80 -2.09
C ARG A 863 44.94 -22.73 -2.06
N SER A 864 44.38 -21.53 -2.01
CA SER A 864 42.92 -21.30 -2.00
C SER A 864 42.25 -21.81 -3.27
N TYR A 865 42.88 -21.55 -4.42
CA TYR A 865 42.47 -22.03 -5.74
C TYR A 865 42.41 -23.56 -5.79
N ASN A 866 43.48 -24.24 -5.38
CA ASN A 866 43.55 -25.70 -5.40
C ASN A 866 42.45 -26.32 -4.51
N ILE A 867 42.27 -25.83 -3.28
CA ILE A 867 41.23 -26.33 -2.35
C ILE A 867 39.83 -26.24 -3.00
N ILE A 868 39.51 -25.13 -3.64
CA ILE A 868 38.20 -24.90 -4.26
C ILE A 868 38.03 -25.76 -5.52
N ILE A 869 39.03 -25.83 -6.39
CA ILE A 869 39.00 -26.65 -7.61
C ILE A 869 38.92 -28.15 -7.28
N ASP A 870 39.64 -28.61 -6.26
CA ASP A 870 39.59 -30.00 -5.78
C ASP A 870 38.20 -30.34 -5.24
N ARG A 871 37.54 -29.41 -4.54
CA ARG A 871 36.17 -29.58 -4.05
C ARG A 871 35.17 -29.74 -5.20
N ILE A 872 35.29 -28.90 -6.24
CA ILE A 872 34.45 -28.97 -7.44
C ILE A 872 34.70 -30.28 -8.19
N SER A 873 35.97 -30.66 -8.38
CA SER A 873 36.38 -31.86 -9.13
C SER A 873 35.93 -33.16 -8.42
N SER A 874 35.98 -33.16 -7.08
CA SER A 874 35.51 -34.27 -6.24
C SER A 874 33.99 -34.34 -6.12
N LYS A 875 33.24 -33.43 -6.76
CA LYS A 875 31.77 -33.30 -6.69
C LYS A 875 31.25 -33.21 -5.24
N GLN A 876 32.03 -32.58 -4.36
CA GLN A 876 31.66 -32.35 -2.97
C GLN A 876 31.14 -30.91 -2.80
N SER A 877 30.30 -30.70 -1.80
CA SER A 877 29.85 -29.36 -1.42
C SER A 877 30.97 -28.58 -0.73
N GLY A 878 30.96 -27.26 -0.89
CA GLY A 878 31.88 -26.38 -0.18
C GLY A 878 31.32 -24.98 -0.05
N ALA A 879 31.33 -24.45 1.18
CA ALA A 879 31.03 -23.05 1.46
C ALA A 879 32.34 -22.41 1.94
N PHE A 880 32.90 -21.50 1.14
CA PHE A 880 34.18 -20.86 1.42
C PHE A 880 33.99 -19.37 1.69
N PHE A 881 34.75 -18.82 2.63
CA PHE A 881 34.93 -17.37 2.78
C PHE A 881 36.38 -17.01 2.55
N ILE A 882 36.67 -16.16 1.58
CA ILE A 882 38.00 -15.63 1.33
C ILE A 882 38.11 -14.26 2.00
N ASP A 883 38.81 -14.23 3.14
CA ASP A 883 39.15 -13.00 3.86
C ASP A 883 40.51 -12.50 3.39
N GLY A 884 40.56 -11.25 2.93
CA GLY A 884 41.81 -10.59 2.63
C GLY A 884 41.65 -9.08 2.60
N PRO A 885 42.62 -8.30 3.09
CA PRO A 885 42.59 -6.85 3.00
C PRO A 885 42.44 -6.32 1.56
N GLY A 886 42.08 -5.05 1.43
CA GLY A 886 42.12 -4.34 0.14
C GLY A 886 43.49 -4.50 -0.55
N GLY A 887 43.50 -4.99 -1.79
CA GLY A 887 44.72 -5.13 -2.58
C GLY A 887 45.41 -6.50 -2.52
N THR A 888 44.89 -7.50 -1.79
CA THR A 888 45.49 -8.87 -1.74
C THR A 888 45.13 -9.78 -2.92
N GLY A 889 44.46 -9.25 -3.95
CA GLY A 889 44.15 -9.98 -5.17
C GLY A 889 42.97 -10.97 -5.06
N LYS A 890 42.01 -10.75 -4.15
CA LYS A 890 40.75 -11.52 -4.06
C LYS A 890 40.06 -11.67 -5.42
N THR A 891 39.81 -10.55 -6.11
CA THR A 891 39.17 -10.54 -7.43
C THR A 891 40.01 -11.24 -8.50
N PHE A 892 41.34 -11.17 -8.40
CA PHE A 892 42.26 -11.89 -9.29
C PHE A 892 42.11 -13.42 -9.13
N LEU A 893 41.97 -13.90 -7.90
CA LEU A 893 41.67 -15.31 -7.59
C LEU A 893 40.28 -15.73 -8.10
N TYR A 894 39.24 -14.90 -7.94
CA TYR A 894 37.90 -15.19 -8.46
C TYR A 894 37.88 -15.32 -9.99
N ARG A 895 38.58 -14.44 -10.70
CA ARG A 895 38.73 -14.52 -12.16
C ARG A 895 39.40 -15.82 -12.59
N ALA A 896 40.47 -16.23 -11.92
CA ALA A 896 41.14 -17.50 -12.20
C ALA A 896 40.21 -18.73 -12.00
N LEU A 897 39.40 -18.73 -10.94
CA LEU A 897 38.41 -19.79 -10.67
C LEU A 897 37.32 -19.83 -11.75
N LEU A 898 36.73 -18.68 -12.08
CA LEU A 898 35.68 -18.56 -13.09
C LEU A 898 36.17 -19.00 -14.47
N ALA A 899 37.35 -18.54 -14.89
CA ALA A 899 37.99 -18.87 -16.16
C ALA A 899 38.24 -20.39 -16.29
N THR A 900 38.73 -21.02 -15.23
CA THR A 900 39.04 -22.46 -15.20
C THR A 900 37.80 -23.34 -15.32
N ILE A 901 36.68 -22.94 -14.71
CA ILE A 901 35.44 -23.72 -14.77
C ILE A 901 34.73 -23.50 -16.11
N ARG A 902 34.68 -22.25 -16.60
CA ARG A 902 34.06 -21.90 -17.89
C ARG A 902 34.81 -22.52 -19.08
N SER A 903 36.14 -22.57 -19.05
CA SER A 903 36.94 -23.20 -20.12
C SER A 903 36.71 -24.70 -20.27
N LYS A 904 36.19 -25.36 -19.24
CA LYS A 904 35.77 -26.77 -19.26
C LYS A 904 34.32 -26.97 -19.72
N GLY A 905 33.64 -25.91 -20.17
CA GLY A 905 32.24 -25.94 -20.61
C GLY A 905 31.22 -26.03 -19.47
N PHE A 906 31.63 -25.78 -18.23
CA PHE A 906 30.74 -25.78 -17.07
C PHE A 906 30.24 -24.37 -16.74
N ILE A 907 29.06 -24.29 -16.14
CA ILE A 907 28.46 -23.02 -15.72
C ILE A 907 29.07 -22.56 -14.39
N ALA A 908 29.61 -21.34 -14.38
CA ALA A 908 30.09 -20.66 -13.17
C ALA A 908 29.46 -19.26 -13.07
N LEU A 909 28.73 -19.03 -11.98
CA LEU A 909 27.97 -17.80 -11.76
C LEU A 909 28.85 -16.78 -11.01
N ALA A 910 29.13 -15.65 -11.65
CA ALA A 910 29.85 -14.53 -11.06
C ALA A 910 28.85 -13.51 -10.51
N THR A 911 28.90 -13.26 -9.20
CA THR A 911 28.01 -12.31 -8.52
C THR A 911 28.75 -11.40 -7.54
N ALA A 912 28.17 -10.24 -7.26
CA ALA A 912 28.65 -9.31 -6.23
C ALA A 912 27.51 -8.54 -5.56
N THR A 913 27.79 -7.92 -4.40
CA THR A 913 26.81 -7.11 -3.65
C THR A 913 26.45 -5.80 -4.34
N SER A 914 27.42 -5.11 -4.98
CA SER A 914 27.22 -3.83 -5.69
C SER A 914 27.44 -3.96 -7.21
N GLY A 915 26.87 -3.04 -7.98
CA GLY A 915 27.03 -3.01 -9.45
C GLY A 915 28.48 -2.81 -9.90
N VAL A 916 29.20 -1.89 -9.25
CA VAL A 916 30.61 -1.61 -9.54
C VAL A 916 31.49 -2.83 -9.25
N ALA A 917 31.26 -3.54 -8.14
CA ALA A 917 32.00 -4.77 -7.86
C ALA A 917 31.66 -5.88 -8.87
N ALA A 918 30.40 -5.97 -9.30
CA ALA A 918 29.98 -6.94 -10.31
C ALA A 918 30.65 -6.69 -11.68
N SER A 919 30.83 -5.42 -12.10
CA SER A 919 31.47 -5.09 -13.39
C SER A 919 32.95 -5.47 -13.47
N VAL A 920 33.63 -5.65 -12.33
CA VAL A 920 35.05 -6.09 -12.31
C VAL A 920 35.17 -7.60 -12.57
N LEU A 921 34.10 -8.36 -12.37
CA LEU A 921 34.06 -9.79 -12.66
C LEU A 921 33.62 -10.03 -14.11
N PRO A 922 34.27 -10.94 -14.86
CA PRO A 922 33.87 -11.27 -16.23
C PRO A 922 32.42 -11.79 -16.28
N GLU A 923 31.56 -11.07 -17.00
CA GLU A 923 30.11 -11.32 -17.06
C GLU A 923 29.42 -11.33 -15.68
N GLY A 924 29.94 -10.53 -14.74
CA GLY A 924 29.41 -10.42 -13.38
C GLY A 924 28.06 -9.72 -13.31
N ARG A 925 27.21 -10.14 -12.38
CA ARG A 925 25.92 -9.48 -12.09
C ARG A 925 25.75 -9.24 -10.60
N THR A 926 24.90 -8.28 -10.24
CA THR A 926 24.50 -8.15 -8.82
C THR A 926 23.71 -9.37 -8.38
N VAL A 927 23.83 -9.74 -7.11
CA VAL A 927 23.04 -10.86 -6.54
C VAL A 927 21.54 -10.66 -6.67
N HIS A 928 21.07 -9.41 -6.51
CA HIS A 928 19.68 -9.02 -6.71
C HIS A 928 19.21 -9.35 -8.12
N SER A 929 20.02 -8.99 -9.13
CA SER A 929 19.68 -9.27 -10.53
C SER A 929 19.77 -10.75 -10.88
N ARG A 930 20.81 -11.45 -10.40
CA ARG A 930 21.06 -12.87 -10.71
C ARG A 930 20.04 -13.80 -10.07
N PHE A 931 19.72 -13.62 -8.80
CA PHE A 931 18.86 -14.51 -8.03
C PHE A 931 17.44 -13.98 -7.84
N LYS A 932 17.12 -12.80 -8.42
CA LYS A 932 15.83 -12.10 -8.26
C LYS A 932 15.49 -11.84 -6.80
N MET A 933 16.50 -11.51 -6.01
CA MET A 933 16.35 -11.17 -4.60
C MET A 933 15.95 -9.69 -4.46
N PRO A 934 14.92 -9.35 -3.69
CA PRO A 934 14.55 -7.97 -3.41
C PRO A 934 15.62 -7.30 -2.55
N ILE A 935 15.70 -5.98 -2.67
CA ILE A 935 16.69 -5.15 -1.95
C ILE A 935 16.35 -5.05 -0.46
N ASP A 936 15.06 -5.08 -0.11
CA ASP A 936 14.57 -5.14 1.27
C ASP A 936 14.09 -6.58 1.57
N ILE A 937 14.89 -7.32 2.33
CA ILE A 937 14.59 -8.69 2.78
C ILE A 937 14.12 -8.65 4.25
N ASP A 938 12.86 -9.01 4.48
CA ASP A 938 12.33 -9.31 5.82
C ASP A 938 12.69 -10.74 6.25
N ASP A 939 12.67 -11.03 7.56
CA ASP A 939 13.06 -12.33 8.16
C ASP A 939 12.28 -13.55 7.62
N ASN A 940 11.17 -13.35 6.88
CA ASN A 940 10.31 -14.40 6.31
C ASN A 940 10.39 -14.51 4.78
N PHE A 941 11.37 -13.87 4.13
CA PHE A 941 11.45 -13.87 2.67
C PHE A 941 11.90 -15.21 2.09
N CYS A 942 11.12 -15.73 1.13
CA CYS A 942 11.49 -16.83 0.24
C CYS A 942 11.42 -16.35 -1.22
N CYS A 943 12.39 -16.73 -2.05
CA CYS A 943 12.37 -16.35 -3.47
C CYS A 943 11.24 -17.09 -4.21
N ASN A 944 10.24 -16.37 -4.73
CA ASN A 944 9.06 -16.94 -5.38
C ASN A 944 9.24 -17.06 -6.91
N PHE A 945 10.11 -17.95 -7.37
CA PHE A 945 10.10 -18.37 -8.79
C PHE A 945 9.94 -19.88 -8.92
N SER A 946 9.17 -20.30 -9.92
CA SER A 946 8.81 -21.71 -10.13
C SER A 946 10.06 -22.59 -10.30
N LYS A 947 10.04 -23.80 -9.70
CA LYS A 947 11.05 -24.85 -9.91
C LYS A 947 11.22 -25.21 -11.40
N GLN A 948 10.23 -24.93 -12.25
CA GLN A 948 10.26 -25.18 -13.68
C GLN A 948 10.83 -24.00 -14.50
N SER A 949 11.23 -22.90 -13.84
CA SER A 949 11.80 -21.74 -14.51
C SER A 949 13.20 -21.99 -15.10
N SER A 950 13.55 -21.22 -16.13
CA SER A 950 14.88 -21.16 -16.73
C SER A 950 15.98 -20.89 -15.70
N LEU A 951 15.74 -19.98 -14.77
CA LEU A 951 16.66 -19.61 -13.70
C LEU A 951 16.90 -20.76 -12.72
N ALA A 952 15.85 -21.51 -12.36
CA ALA A 952 16.00 -22.70 -11.52
C ALA A 952 16.86 -23.77 -12.22
N THR A 953 16.73 -23.94 -13.53
CA THR A 953 17.59 -24.83 -14.34
C THR A 953 19.03 -24.34 -14.39
N LEU A 954 19.26 -23.03 -14.59
CA LEU A 954 20.60 -22.44 -14.57
C LEU A 954 21.32 -22.69 -13.23
N ILE A 955 20.62 -22.48 -12.11
CA ILE A 955 21.15 -22.69 -10.76
C ILE A 955 21.45 -24.17 -10.51
N ARG A 956 20.61 -25.09 -11.01
CA ARG A 956 20.87 -26.55 -10.93
C ARG A 956 22.11 -26.95 -11.71
N ASP A 957 22.37 -26.33 -12.84
CA ASP A 957 23.51 -26.68 -13.71
C ASP A 957 24.83 -26.03 -13.26
N ALA A 958 24.77 -24.90 -12.55
CA ALA A 958 25.94 -24.19 -12.04
C ALA A 958 26.83 -25.06 -11.14
N LYS A 959 28.14 -25.09 -11.40
CA LYS A 959 29.15 -25.81 -10.60
C LYS A 959 29.81 -24.95 -9.54
N LEU A 960 29.90 -23.64 -9.79
CA LEU A 960 30.52 -22.66 -8.92
C LEU A 960 29.63 -21.41 -8.86
N ILE A 961 29.45 -20.87 -7.66
CA ILE A 961 28.86 -19.55 -7.43
C ILE A 961 29.90 -18.71 -6.68
N VAL A 962 30.28 -17.56 -7.23
CA VAL A 962 31.16 -16.59 -6.57
C VAL A 962 30.33 -15.38 -6.17
N TRP A 963 30.47 -14.92 -4.92
CA TRP A 963 29.86 -13.70 -4.41
C TRP A 963 30.94 -12.78 -3.83
N ASP A 964 31.30 -11.72 -4.56
CA ASP A 964 32.26 -10.70 -4.12
C ASP A 964 31.60 -9.58 -3.29
N GLU A 965 32.37 -8.97 -2.40
CA GLU A 965 31.93 -7.97 -1.40
C GLU A 965 30.79 -8.45 -0.49
N ALA A 966 30.83 -9.71 -0.07
CA ALA A 966 29.88 -10.33 0.85
C ALA A 966 29.92 -9.72 2.27
N SER A 967 31.01 -9.06 2.66
CA SER A 967 31.12 -8.34 3.95
C SER A 967 30.17 -7.14 4.05
N MET A 968 29.73 -6.60 2.90
CA MET A 968 28.75 -5.51 2.82
C MET A 968 27.30 -6.00 2.78
N ALA A 969 27.07 -7.31 2.64
CA ALA A 969 25.74 -7.89 2.57
C ALA A 969 25.17 -8.16 3.97
N LYS A 970 23.87 -7.90 4.16
CA LYS A 970 23.17 -8.30 5.39
C LYS A 970 23.14 -9.83 5.50
N LYS A 971 23.28 -10.37 6.70
CA LYS A 971 23.26 -11.83 6.95
C LYS A 971 22.03 -12.53 6.37
N ASN A 972 20.87 -11.88 6.45
CA ASN A 972 19.60 -12.42 5.94
C ASN A 972 19.64 -12.67 4.42
N MET A 973 20.43 -11.90 3.66
CA MET A 973 20.60 -12.12 2.21
C MET A 973 21.32 -13.45 1.93
N ILE A 974 22.33 -13.76 2.74
CA ILE A 974 23.15 -14.97 2.55
C ILE A 974 22.36 -16.19 3.03
N GLU A 975 21.61 -16.05 4.13
CA GLU A 975 20.66 -17.05 4.62
C GLU A 975 19.51 -17.30 3.63
N ALA A 976 19.01 -16.25 2.97
CA ALA A 976 17.99 -16.37 1.93
C ALA A 976 18.51 -17.07 0.67
N LEU A 977 19.79 -16.87 0.29
CA LEU A 977 20.41 -17.66 -0.78
C LEU A 977 20.51 -19.13 -0.40
N ASP A 978 20.86 -19.46 0.84
CA ASP A 978 20.82 -20.84 1.33
C ASP A 978 19.40 -21.41 1.27
N ALA A 979 18.40 -20.68 1.76
CA ALA A 979 16.99 -21.09 1.67
C ALA A 979 16.51 -21.30 0.22
N LEU A 980 16.95 -20.45 -0.72
CA LEU A 980 16.64 -20.57 -2.15
C LEU A 980 17.26 -21.82 -2.77
N LEU A 981 18.57 -22.02 -2.59
CA LEU A 981 19.23 -23.24 -3.03
C LEU A 981 18.62 -24.45 -2.33
N ARG A 982 18.05 -24.24 -1.13
CA ARG A 982 17.33 -25.25 -0.40
C ARG A 982 16.04 -25.72 -1.07
N ASP A 983 15.25 -24.78 -1.55
CA ASP A 983 14.02 -25.12 -2.25
C ASP A 983 14.29 -25.72 -3.64
N ILE A 984 15.26 -25.19 -4.40
CA ILE A 984 15.50 -25.62 -5.80
C ILE A 984 16.04 -27.06 -5.90
N MET A 985 16.84 -27.49 -4.93
CA MET A 985 17.67 -28.71 -5.02
C MET A 985 17.17 -29.90 -4.18
N ASP A 986 16.19 -29.73 -3.28
CA ASP A 986 15.56 -30.80 -2.48
C ASP A 986 16.49 -31.72 -1.62
N VAL A 987 17.75 -31.32 -1.34
CA VAL A 987 18.74 -31.97 -0.41
C VAL A 987 19.08 -31.22 0.92
N ASN A 988 18.79 -31.71 2.13
CA ASN A 988 19.00 -30.95 3.40
C ASN A 988 20.48 -30.75 3.84
N ARG A 989 21.30 -30.00 3.08
CA ARG A 989 22.69 -29.57 3.41
C ARG A 989 22.90 -28.09 3.06
N LEU A 990 23.87 -27.40 3.68
CA LEU A 990 24.19 -25.98 3.42
C LEU A 990 24.49 -25.75 1.92
N PHE A 991 23.81 -24.76 1.33
CA PHE A 991 23.78 -24.44 -0.11
C PHE A 991 23.53 -25.67 -1.02
N ARG A 992 22.84 -26.68 -0.47
CA ARG A 992 22.41 -27.95 -1.09
C ARG A 992 23.38 -28.59 -2.07
N GLY A 993 24.64 -28.75 -1.66
CA GLY A 993 25.58 -29.53 -2.45
C GLY A 993 26.50 -28.72 -3.37
N LYS A 994 26.28 -27.41 -3.49
CA LYS A 994 27.04 -26.52 -4.39
C LYS A 994 28.39 -26.12 -3.79
N VAL A 995 29.28 -25.66 -4.66
CA VAL A 995 30.49 -24.94 -4.26
C VAL A 995 30.19 -23.44 -4.38
N VAL A 996 30.15 -22.76 -3.23
CA VAL A 996 29.88 -21.33 -3.12
C VAL A 996 31.08 -20.65 -2.45
N VAL A 997 31.60 -19.60 -3.09
CA VAL A 997 32.77 -18.85 -2.65
C VAL A 997 32.35 -17.41 -2.38
N PHE A 998 32.38 -17.02 -1.12
CA PHE A 998 32.15 -15.65 -0.67
C PHE A 998 33.48 -14.93 -0.51
N GLY A 999 33.53 -13.67 -0.94
CA GLY A 999 34.68 -12.79 -0.85
C GLY A 999 34.36 -11.52 -0.10
N GLY A 1000 35.27 -11.06 0.75
CA GLY A 1000 35.06 -9.78 1.43
C GLY A 1000 36.19 -9.37 2.35
N ASP A 1001 36.02 -8.21 2.95
CA ASP A 1001 36.94 -7.63 3.92
C ASP A 1001 36.14 -6.93 5.02
N PHE A 1002 36.06 -7.53 6.20
CA PHE A 1002 35.33 -6.94 7.33
C PHE A 1002 36.00 -5.68 7.92
N ARG A 1003 37.18 -5.33 7.43
CA ARG A 1003 37.87 -4.05 7.74
C ARG A 1003 37.32 -2.89 6.91
N GLN A 1004 36.50 -3.19 5.90
CA GLN A 1004 35.83 -2.20 5.04
C GLN A 1004 34.41 -1.91 5.57
N THR A 1005 33.55 -1.33 4.73
CA THR A 1005 32.20 -0.93 5.13
C THR A 1005 31.33 -2.15 5.51
N LEU A 1006 30.69 -2.09 6.68
CA LEU A 1006 29.70 -3.05 7.13
C LEU A 1006 28.34 -2.88 6.39
N PRO A 1007 27.41 -3.84 6.51
CA PRO A 1007 26.12 -3.75 5.83
C PRO A 1007 25.35 -2.49 6.21
N VAL A 1008 24.82 -1.78 5.21
CA VAL A 1008 24.13 -0.50 5.45
C VAL A 1008 22.79 -0.72 6.18
N VAL A 1009 22.71 -0.24 7.41
CA VAL A 1009 21.46 -0.16 8.18
C VAL A 1009 21.00 1.31 8.20
N ARG A 1010 19.91 1.60 7.48
CA ARG A 1010 19.36 2.96 7.43
C ARG A 1010 19.00 3.42 8.83
N ASN A 1011 19.63 4.50 9.29
CA ASN A 1011 19.46 5.08 10.62
C ASN A 1011 19.90 4.18 11.79
N GLY A 1012 20.73 3.16 11.54
CA GLY A 1012 21.22 2.24 12.57
C GLY A 1012 22.29 2.84 13.48
N ILE A 1013 22.45 2.27 14.66
CA ILE A 1013 23.59 2.48 15.56
C ILE A 1013 24.66 1.40 15.33
N LYS A 1014 25.87 1.58 15.88
CA LYS A 1014 27.02 0.67 15.67
C LYS A 1014 26.65 -0.81 15.84
N GLU A 1015 25.85 -1.11 16.86
CA GLU A 1015 25.39 -2.44 17.22
C GLU A 1015 24.50 -3.06 16.12
N ASP A 1016 23.69 -2.25 15.44
CA ASP A 1016 22.80 -2.71 14.37
C ASP A 1016 23.61 -3.19 13.15
N PHE A 1017 24.64 -2.44 12.73
CA PHE A 1017 25.52 -2.83 11.63
C PHE A 1017 26.27 -4.14 11.93
N ILE A 1018 26.63 -4.34 13.20
CA ILE A 1018 27.30 -5.56 13.68
C ILE A 1018 26.32 -6.74 13.70
N GLN A 1019 25.11 -6.56 14.22
CA GLN A 1019 24.09 -7.61 14.27
C GLN A 1019 23.64 -8.07 12.89
N GLU A 1020 23.64 -7.17 11.90
CA GLU A 1020 23.30 -7.47 10.50
C GLU A 1020 24.48 -8.06 9.70
N SER A 1021 25.69 -8.07 10.27
CA SER A 1021 26.88 -8.63 9.61
C SER A 1021 26.80 -10.15 9.51
N LEU A 1022 27.40 -10.70 8.43
CA LEU A 1022 27.56 -12.14 8.23
C LEU A 1022 28.24 -12.83 9.44
N LEU A 1023 29.10 -12.14 10.18
CA LEU A 1023 29.75 -12.68 11.39
C LEU A 1023 28.74 -13.14 12.47
N TYR A 1024 27.53 -12.56 12.49
CA TYR A 1024 26.44 -12.89 13.42
C TYR A 1024 25.41 -13.84 12.81
N SER A 1025 25.67 -14.39 11.62
CA SER A 1025 24.83 -15.39 10.99
C SER A 1025 25.07 -16.77 11.58
N ASN A 1026 24.01 -17.58 11.69
CA ASN A 1026 24.12 -18.95 12.19
C ASN A 1026 24.96 -19.85 11.26
N ILE A 1027 24.99 -19.55 9.96
CA ILE A 1027 25.74 -20.33 8.96
C ILE A 1027 27.23 -19.95 8.88
N TRP A 1028 27.67 -18.86 9.51
CA TRP A 1028 29.07 -18.41 9.45
C TRP A 1028 30.07 -19.46 9.96
N ASN A 1029 29.70 -20.19 11.01
CA ASN A 1029 30.56 -21.22 11.60
C ASN A 1029 30.76 -22.40 10.65
N GLU A 1030 29.86 -22.63 9.69
CA GLU A 1030 29.93 -23.72 8.72
C GLU A 1030 30.85 -23.41 7.53
N PHE A 1031 31.30 -22.16 7.35
CA PHE A 1031 32.15 -21.77 6.22
C PHE A 1031 33.60 -22.18 6.47
N GLU A 1032 34.30 -22.60 5.43
CA GLU A 1032 35.75 -22.79 5.43
C GLU A 1032 36.44 -21.46 5.10
N LYS A 1033 37.26 -20.95 6.03
CA LYS A 1033 37.87 -19.62 5.92
C LYS A 1033 39.26 -19.73 5.30
N LEU A 1034 39.49 -18.99 4.23
CA LEU A 1034 40.76 -18.91 3.50
C LEU A 1034 41.28 -17.47 3.62
N HIS A 1035 42.52 -17.29 4.05
CA HIS A 1035 43.09 -15.97 4.32
C HIS A 1035 44.12 -15.59 3.25
N LEU A 1036 44.05 -14.36 2.76
CA LEU A 1036 45.05 -13.74 1.89
C LEU A 1036 45.66 -12.55 2.63
N SER A 1037 46.96 -12.57 2.86
CA SER A 1037 47.68 -11.58 3.66
C SER A 1037 48.59 -10.68 2.82
N GLU A 1038 49.09 -11.17 1.69
CA GLU A 1038 50.04 -10.44 0.85
C GLU A 1038 49.37 -9.33 0.01
N ASN A 1039 49.71 -8.06 0.24
CA ASN A 1039 49.22 -6.95 -0.58
C ASN A 1039 49.93 -6.92 -1.94
N MET A 1040 49.17 -7.02 -3.02
CA MET A 1040 49.67 -7.01 -4.40
C MET A 1040 49.55 -5.64 -5.07
N ARG A 1041 48.70 -4.74 -4.54
CA ARG A 1041 48.37 -3.44 -5.16
C ARG A 1041 49.39 -2.36 -4.84
N ALA A 1042 49.91 -2.32 -3.62
CA ALA A 1042 50.83 -1.29 -3.14
C ALA A 1042 52.25 -1.82 -2.88
N ARG A 1043 52.66 -2.91 -3.56
CA ARG A 1043 53.99 -3.55 -3.41
C ARG A 1043 55.17 -2.60 -3.56
N THR A 1044 55.01 -1.53 -4.33
CA THR A 1044 56.05 -0.52 -4.59
C THR A 1044 56.22 0.48 -3.44
N ASP A 1045 55.33 0.50 -2.45
CA ASP A 1045 55.43 1.32 -1.24
C ASP A 1045 55.10 0.47 0.03
N PRO A 1046 56.11 -0.25 0.56
CA PRO A 1046 55.94 -1.08 1.75
C PRO A 1046 55.53 -0.28 3.00
N SER A 1047 55.98 0.98 3.11
CA SER A 1047 55.72 1.83 4.26
C SER A 1047 54.23 2.24 4.32
N PHE A 1048 53.65 2.58 3.18
CA PHE A 1048 52.23 2.87 3.05
C PHE A 1048 51.37 1.62 3.23
N CYS A 1049 51.81 0.46 2.70
CA CYS A 1049 51.14 -0.83 2.96
C CYS A 1049 51.02 -1.14 4.44
N GLU A 1050 52.11 -0.99 5.19
CA GLU A 1050 52.13 -1.26 6.62
C GLU A 1050 51.22 -0.31 7.39
N TYR A 1051 51.23 0.98 7.04
CA TYR A 1051 50.33 1.99 7.59
C TYR A 1051 48.85 1.64 7.37
N LEU A 1052 48.46 1.28 6.13
CA LEU A 1052 47.09 0.86 5.81
C LEU A 1052 46.65 -0.38 6.59
N LEU A 1053 47.56 -1.35 6.77
CA LEU A 1053 47.29 -2.55 7.55
C LEU A 1053 47.16 -2.26 9.06
N ARG A 1054 47.92 -1.31 9.61
CA ARG A 1054 47.76 -0.89 11.01
C ARG A 1054 46.42 -0.19 11.23
N ILE A 1055 46.00 0.69 10.32
CA ILE A 1055 44.66 1.31 10.36
C ILE A 1055 43.56 0.25 10.27
N GLY A 1056 43.59 -0.60 9.24
CA GLY A 1056 42.55 -1.60 8.99
C GLY A 1056 42.42 -2.65 10.10
N ASN A 1057 43.50 -2.92 10.83
CA ASN A 1057 43.49 -3.84 11.98
C ASN A 1057 43.24 -3.13 13.33
N GLY A 1058 43.00 -1.80 13.34
CA GLY A 1058 42.77 -1.02 14.55
C GLY A 1058 44.00 -0.94 15.48
N LYS A 1059 45.21 -1.04 14.93
CA LYS A 1059 46.49 -1.01 15.67
C LYS A 1059 47.20 0.34 15.62
N GLU A 1060 46.73 1.26 14.77
CA GLU A 1060 47.31 2.61 14.69
C GLU A 1060 46.97 3.41 15.96
N ALA A 1061 47.94 4.19 16.45
CA ALA A 1061 47.74 4.99 17.65
C ALA A 1061 46.64 6.05 17.44
N THR A 1062 45.82 6.25 18.46
CA THR A 1062 44.81 7.32 18.47
C THR A 1062 45.23 8.41 19.45
N ASN A 1063 44.80 9.63 19.19
CA ASN A 1063 45.00 10.75 20.09
C ASN A 1063 44.00 10.73 21.27
N CYS A 1064 44.04 11.74 22.14
CA CYS A 1064 43.17 11.85 23.32
C CYS A 1064 41.66 11.91 23.00
N GLU A 1065 41.27 12.13 21.74
CA GLU A 1065 39.89 12.12 21.27
C GLU A 1065 39.49 10.80 20.58
N ASN A 1066 40.31 9.75 20.67
CA ASN A 1066 40.14 8.48 19.94
C ASN A 1066 40.14 8.65 18.40
N LYS A 1067 40.85 9.64 17.86
CA LYS A 1067 41.00 9.85 16.41
C LYS A 1067 42.40 9.45 15.94
N ILE A 1068 42.49 8.94 14.71
CA ILE A 1068 43.77 8.67 14.04
C ILE A 1068 44.26 9.98 13.42
N GLU A 1069 45.50 10.36 13.70
CA GLU A 1069 46.13 11.52 13.08
C GLU A 1069 46.72 11.13 11.72
N ILE A 1070 46.34 11.88 10.67
CA ILE A 1070 46.86 11.66 9.32
C ILE A 1070 48.24 12.33 9.21
N PRO A 1071 49.28 11.65 8.70
CA PRO A 1071 50.59 12.26 8.48
C PRO A 1071 50.49 13.56 7.65
N ASN A 1072 51.20 14.60 8.08
CA ASN A 1072 51.18 15.92 7.41
C ASN A 1072 51.57 15.85 5.92
N SER A 1073 52.34 14.83 5.51
CA SER A 1073 52.68 14.56 4.10
C SER A 1073 51.48 14.21 3.22
N PHE A 1074 50.33 13.84 3.81
CA PHE A 1074 49.10 13.48 3.10
C PHE A 1074 48.00 14.55 3.19
N VAL A 1075 48.26 15.66 3.89
CA VAL A 1075 47.25 16.67 4.19
C VAL A 1075 47.48 17.94 3.37
N ILE A 1076 46.44 18.41 2.70
CA ILE A 1076 46.37 19.77 2.17
C ILE A 1076 45.84 20.66 3.31
N PRO A 1077 46.60 21.68 3.77
CA PRO A 1077 46.15 22.56 4.84
C PRO A 1077 44.88 23.30 4.44
N PHE A 1078 43.86 23.27 5.29
CA PHE A 1078 42.63 24.01 5.07
C PHE A 1078 42.85 25.50 5.36
N THR A 1079 42.62 26.36 4.36
CA THR A 1079 42.60 27.83 4.51
C THR A 1079 41.17 28.35 4.40
N THR A 1080 40.64 28.36 3.19
CA THR A 1080 39.25 28.62 2.85
C THR A 1080 38.75 27.49 1.96
N GLU A 1081 37.43 27.30 1.88
CA GLU A 1081 36.84 26.21 1.09
C GLU A 1081 37.24 26.29 -0.39
N GLU A 1082 37.16 27.47 -0.98
CA GLU A 1082 37.51 27.71 -2.39
C GLU A 1082 39.01 27.49 -2.67
N GLU A 1083 39.91 28.08 -1.88
CA GLU A 1083 41.35 27.92 -2.06
C GLU A 1083 41.82 26.48 -1.81
N SER A 1084 41.23 25.80 -0.83
CA SER A 1084 41.60 24.43 -0.48
C SER A 1084 41.13 23.43 -1.56
N LEU A 1085 39.93 23.63 -2.11
CA LEU A 1085 39.41 22.83 -3.22
C LEU A 1085 40.20 23.11 -4.50
N ASP A 1086 40.59 24.36 -4.76
CA ASP A 1086 41.44 24.70 -5.90
C ASP A 1086 42.85 24.09 -5.78
N ALA A 1087 43.44 24.10 -4.58
CA ALA A 1087 44.68 23.38 -4.32
C ALA A 1087 44.54 21.87 -4.56
N LEU A 1088 43.43 21.26 -4.11
CA LEU A 1088 43.12 19.84 -4.35
C LEU A 1088 42.96 19.55 -5.85
N PHE A 1089 42.25 20.40 -6.59
CA PHE A 1089 42.08 20.25 -8.04
C PHE A 1089 43.40 20.38 -8.78
N ASN A 1090 44.24 21.35 -8.44
CA ASN A 1090 45.53 21.55 -9.09
C ASN A 1090 46.53 20.42 -8.79
N ILE A 1091 46.52 19.87 -7.57
CA ILE A 1091 47.34 18.70 -7.22
C ILE A 1091 46.85 17.45 -7.96
N THR A 1092 45.53 17.25 -8.03
CA THR A 1092 44.94 16.07 -8.64
C THR A 1092 44.94 16.15 -10.16
N TYR A 1093 44.71 17.32 -10.75
CA TYR A 1093 44.60 17.57 -12.19
C TYR A 1093 45.41 18.83 -12.57
N PRO A 1094 46.74 18.73 -12.74
CA PRO A 1094 47.65 19.88 -12.87
C PRO A 1094 47.46 20.75 -14.11
N ASP A 1095 46.85 20.23 -15.18
CA ASP A 1095 46.56 20.98 -16.41
C ASP A 1095 45.25 20.49 -17.03
N LEU A 1096 44.13 21.08 -16.64
CA LEU A 1096 42.79 20.77 -17.19
C LEU A 1096 42.63 21.18 -18.67
N HIS A 1097 43.52 22.02 -19.22
CA HIS A 1097 43.48 22.48 -20.61
C HIS A 1097 44.19 21.53 -21.59
N ALA A 1098 45.07 20.66 -21.09
CA ALA A 1098 45.72 19.61 -21.88
C ALA A 1098 44.88 18.30 -21.97
N PHE A 1099 43.57 18.38 -21.77
CA PHE A 1099 42.68 17.21 -21.82
C PHE A 1099 42.70 16.57 -23.22
N SER A 1100 43.05 15.27 -23.26
CA SER A 1100 42.99 14.43 -24.45
C SER A 1100 42.31 13.11 -24.08
N PRO A 1101 41.36 12.59 -24.89
CA PRO A 1101 40.66 11.34 -24.62
C PRO A 1101 41.59 10.12 -24.40
N ASP A 1102 42.78 10.15 -24.97
CA ASP A 1102 43.78 9.07 -24.88
C ASP A 1102 44.80 9.26 -23.73
N SER A 1103 44.65 10.31 -22.91
CA SER A 1103 45.61 10.62 -21.85
C SER A 1103 45.37 9.79 -20.59
N SER A 1104 46.28 8.84 -20.32
CA SER A 1104 46.28 8.02 -19.09
C SER A 1104 46.41 8.83 -17.79
N LEU A 1105 46.78 10.11 -17.88
CA LEU A 1105 46.97 11.00 -16.72
C LEU A 1105 45.65 11.37 -16.04
N PHE A 1106 44.54 11.46 -16.79
CA PHE A 1106 43.22 11.79 -16.24
C PHE A 1106 42.45 10.55 -15.79
N THR A 1107 42.54 9.45 -16.54
CA THR A 1107 41.83 8.19 -16.24
C THR A 1107 42.42 7.43 -15.03
N SER A 1108 43.62 7.80 -14.57
CA SER A 1108 44.29 7.18 -13.42
C SER A 1108 44.08 7.92 -12.09
N ARG A 1109 43.31 9.02 -12.05
CA ARG A 1109 43.16 9.88 -10.88
C ARG A 1109 41.70 10.09 -10.51
N VAL A 1110 41.38 10.00 -9.21
CA VAL A 1110 40.03 10.12 -8.68
C VAL A 1110 40.03 10.88 -7.36
N ILE A 1111 39.00 11.72 -7.16
CA ILE A 1111 38.70 12.35 -5.87
C ILE A 1111 37.56 11.58 -5.23
N LEU A 1112 37.73 11.17 -3.98
CA LEU A 1112 36.71 10.44 -3.21
C LEU A 1112 36.24 11.28 -2.03
N THR A 1113 34.93 11.35 -1.81
CA THR A 1113 34.32 12.02 -0.65
C THR A 1113 33.37 11.07 0.07
N ALA A 1114 32.98 11.41 1.30
CA ALA A 1114 32.15 10.56 2.14
C ALA A 1114 30.64 10.62 1.82
N ARG A 1115 30.18 11.60 1.04
CA ARG A 1115 28.75 11.80 0.74
C ARG A 1115 28.52 12.28 -0.69
N ASN A 1116 27.42 11.84 -1.28
CA ASN A 1116 27.06 12.12 -2.67
C ASN A 1116 26.77 13.61 -2.94
N ASP A 1117 26.28 14.37 -1.94
CA ASP A 1117 26.08 15.82 -2.07
C ASP A 1117 27.40 16.55 -2.34
N PHE A 1118 28.46 16.23 -1.59
CA PHE A 1118 29.79 16.77 -1.83
C PHE A 1118 30.44 16.24 -3.12
N VAL A 1119 30.17 14.99 -3.52
CA VAL A 1119 30.60 14.47 -4.84
C VAL A 1119 29.99 15.33 -5.95
N ASN A 1120 28.70 15.61 -5.88
CA ASN A 1120 27.99 16.40 -6.89
C ASN A 1120 28.48 17.85 -6.93
N GLU A 1121 28.71 18.46 -5.77
CA GLU A 1121 29.27 19.81 -5.67
C GLU A 1121 30.67 19.91 -6.32
N ILE A 1122 31.59 19.01 -5.95
CA ILE A 1122 32.94 18.96 -6.51
C ILE A 1122 32.91 18.68 -8.02
N ASN A 1123 32.10 17.73 -8.47
CA ASN A 1123 31.96 17.43 -9.89
C ASN A 1123 31.43 18.63 -10.66
N ASN A 1124 30.43 19.35 -10.15
CA ASN A 1124 29.92 20.56 -10.79
C ASN A 1124 31.00 21.66 -10.87
N MET A 1125 31.77 21.88 -9.80
CA MET A 1125 32.89 22.82 -9.81
C MET A 1125 33.94 22.44 -10.87
N LEU A 1126 34.32 21.17 -10.95
CA LEU A 1126 35.25 20.69 -11.97
C LEU A 1126 34.68 20.82 -13.40
N ILE A 1127 33.42 20.44 -13.62
CA ILE A 1127 32.73 20.59 -14.92
C ILE A 1127 32.75 22.04 -15.39
N THR A 1128 32.53 23.01 -14.50
CA THR A 1128 32.58 24.44 -14.86
C THR A 1128 33.99 24.95 -15.24
N LYS A 1129 35.05 24.23 -14.84
CA LYS A 1129 36.44 24.57 -15.14
C LYS A 1129 36.96 23.93 -16.45
N PHE A 1130 36.22 23.00 -17.04
CA PHE A 1130 36.58 22.44 -18.36
C PHE A 1130 36.37 23.50 -19.46
N PRO A 1131 37.28 23.59 -20.45
CA PRO A 1131 37.23 24.62 -21.50
C PRO A 1131 36.16 24.37 -22.58
N GLU A 1132 35.52 23.20 -22.60
CA GLU A 1132 34.54 22.82 -23.62
C GLU A 1132 33.10 23.23 -23.25
N ARG A 1133 32.21 23.17 -24.24
CA ARG A 1133 30.79 23.52 -24.06
C ARG A 1133 30.07 22.41 -23.29
N ALA A 1134 29.54 22.74 -22.12
CA ALA A 1134 28.71 21.82 -21.33
C ALA A 1134 27.49 21.34 -22.13
N THR A 1135 27.27 20.02 -22.13
CA THR A 1135 26.09 19.37 -22.71
C THR A 1135 25.23 18.84 -21.57
N THR A 1136 23.94 19.14 -21.59
CA THR A 1136 22.98 18.69 -20.58
C THR A 1136 22.20 17.51 -21.12
N PHE A 1137 22.33 16.36 -20.47
CA PHE A 1137 21.51 15.18 -20.73
C PHE A 1137 20.31 15.20 -19.79
N VAL A 1138 19.11 15.21 -20.37
CA VAL A 1138 17.85 15.20 -19.63
C VAL A 1138 17.42 13.74 -19.46
N ALA A 1139 17.20 13.28 -18.23
CA ALA A 1139 16.83 11.89 -18.01
C ALA A 1139 15.34 11.65 -18.29
N ILE A 1140 15.04 10.39 -18.58
CA ILE A 1140 13.69 9.87 -18.68
C ILE A 1140 13.59 8.82 -17.59
N ASP A 1141 12.88 9.17 -16.52
CA ASP A 1141 12.84 8.37 -15.31
C ASP A 1141 11.63 7.43 -15.34
N GLU A 1142 11.84 6.16 -15.01
CA GLU A 1142 10.81 5.11 -15.00
C GLU A 1142 10.64 4.42 -13.63
N THR A 1143 9.40 4.10 -13.25
CA THR A 1143 9.10 3.35 -12.02
C THR A 1143 9.26 1.84 -12.18
N ILE A 1144 9.71 1.17 -11.11
CA ILE A 1144 9.92 -0.30 -11.06
C ILE A 1144 8.65 -1.09 -11.38
N GLU A 1145 7.47 -0.62 -10.95
CA GLU A 1145 6.19 -1.12 -11.45
C GLU A 1145 5.69 -0.22 -12.58
N LEU A 1146 5.55 -0.76 -13.78
CA LEU A 1146 5.04 -0.02 -14.95
C LEU A 1146 3.68 0.65 -14.68
N ASN A 1147 2.83 0.06 -13.84
CA ASN A 1147 1.55 0.65 -13.45
C ASN A 1147 1.67 2.01 -12.73
N ASP A 1148 2.81 2.28 -12.11
CA ASP A 1148 3.11 3.50 -11.38
C ASP A 1148 3.69 4.60 -12.28
N GLN A 1149 4.13 4.27 -13.50
CA GLN A 1149 4.81 5.21 -14.40
C GLN A 1149 3.89 6.37 -14.76
N SER A 1150 2.69 6.05 -15.24
CA SER A 1150 1.64 7.04 -15.54
C SER A 1150 1.10 7.80 -14.31
N GLN A 1151 1.42 7.35 -13.09
CA GLN A 1151 1.01 7.99 -11.83
C GLN A 1151 2.05 9.02 -11.36
N PHE A 1152 3.31 8.88 -11.77
CA PHE A 1152 4.45 9.67 -11.31
C PHE A 1152 5.28 10.30 -12.45
N GLU A 1153 4.88 10.15 -13.71
CA GLU A 1153 5.60 10.67 -14.90
C GLU A 1153 6.05 12.13 -14.74
N ASP A 1154 5.13 13.02 -14.32
CA ASP A 1154 5.43 14.44 -14.04
C ASP A 1154 6.31 14.67 -12.79
N PHE A 1155 6.43 13.67 -11.89
CA PHE A 1155 7.18 13.71 -10.63
C PHE A 1155 8.60 13.13 -10.75
N LEU A 1156 8.78 12.16 -11.63
CA LEU A 1156 10.01 11.39 -11.81
C LEU A 1156 11.17 12.31 -12.26
N HIS A 1157 10.92 13.24 -13.18
CA HIS A 1157 11.84 14.29 -13.66
C HIS A 1157 12.35 15.27 -12.59
N SER A 1158 12.01 15.09 -11.31
CA SER A 1158 12.44 15.93 -10.19
C SER A 1158 13.23 15.17 -9.10
N LEU A 1159 13.55 13.90 -9.35
CA LEU A 1159 14.31 13.04 -8.44
C LEU A 1159 15.81 13.10 -8.74
N ASP A 1160 16.62 13.01 -7.69
CA ASP A 1160 18.09 12.91 -7.75
C ASP A 1160 18.52 11.68 -6.93
N PRO A 1161 18.48 10.47 -7.51
CA PRO A 1161 18.76 9.23 -6.79
C PRO A 1161 20.27 9.08 -6.51
N PRO A 1162 20.67 8.55 -5.33
CA PRO A 1162 22.05 8.18 -5.10
C PRO A 1162 22.51 7.11 -6.11
N ASP A 1163 23.75 7.23 -6.59
CA ASP A 1163 24.43 6.33 -7.55
C ASP A 1163 24.10 6.54 -9.05
N LEU A 1164 23.38 7.60 -9.42
CA LEU A 1164 23.25 8.08 -10.80
C LEU A 1164 24.04 9.39 -11.00
N PRO A 1165 24.59 9.67 -12.21
CA PRO A 1165 25.18 10.97 -12.51
C PRO A 1165 24.12 12.08 -12.33
N PRO A 1166 24.47 13.30 -11.90
CA PRO A 1166 23.52 14.40 -11.86
C PRO A 1166 22.94 14.64 -13.26
N TYR A 1167 21.65 14.39 -13.40
CA TYR A 1167 20.90 14.55 -14.65
C TYR A 1167 19.79 15.60 -14.47
N LYS A 1168 19.22 16.06 -15.58
CA LYS A 1168 18.20 17.13 -15.58
C LYS A 1168 16.84 16.66 -16.04
#